data_AF-C3YI73-F1
#
_entry.id   AF-C3YI73-F1
#
_cell.length_a   1.000
_cell.length_b   1.000
_cell.length_c   1.000
_cell.angle_alpha   90.00
_cell.angle_beta   90.00
_cell.angle_gamma   90.00
#
_symmetry.space_group_name_H-M   'P 1'
#
loop_
_entity.id
_entity.type
_entity.pdbx_description
1 polymer ?
#
loop_
_entity_poly.entity_id
_entity_poly.type
_entity_poly.pdbx_seq_one_letter_code
_entity_poly.pdbx_strand_id
1 'polypeptide(L)'
;MAFAVLMMMAAAVLPNFARSAITLIPMGSTYLPYGFDPAGAPLYGMGDRGAVEQLTYDADNYRIYTVGEARILNVIDISDPKNAALVYQLQLPGGATDVDSCGRFVAVSIHDDFKVLPGTVLIYSMYDTTRKNMTLLHQIQVGALPDMVKFTKDCMTLVTCNEGEPGLDESGNFVDPEGSASVIAFQSTNLGQESAPTVRTATFRKFDSLAEEYNSRGVRWTLPMIQVGSEVMEFNLSQTLEPEYVAYNSDGSKAYIALQENNAIAVLDMATATFDDIYPLGSKYWGTASIDTSNEDGGSLVSRNLKSQRVQKAMNLTSQLGCAVFSSIDGLDPENPDKYSSLHLFGGRGFSVWDADDLSLVWDSGDDVERMVAKYYPTIFNSDYDEEFFNSTPAARFDHRSCKKGPETESLAIGEVDGKTAFFVGNERSSTILVYSLADEDIITPVFQSIHFSGRTDLTWRQAYQDRVVGDIDPEDMRFVSTRDSPTNSPLLLVAGTVSGTVSVYEVAESDDDGVSTAGKMKRAWLQHLVAKKLGADAVSIGRSGGETSTFSPPVTRYRQFGKISKETIGNKTFVSVYDPRDIETLFRTEGPNPSWMQLMALGEVRKRLGKPLGMINETGQKWRQLRYAAQSKLLNPKSVSSFVPVLDEISRDFVEKLRTGRSAATLEPTIDLDAELRKWSLESVVSATLGIRLGCLQKHRQIPDKDTEDLLQSSDAFLDTWSKLELGPPLYMLYPTKTWRKFLRANELWLRVLPAFSMRNRILDKEIVLSGYRVPPNVIIRVLTHVTGQLPEYVVEPDRFAPERWLRDDTTIPKPHPFAVRPFGVGTRSCIGQRLAEQELGILLAKMIQQFHIECDGEMEQIFNIANKPDLSGTFKFTEL
;
A
#
# COMPACT_ATOMS: atom_id res chain seq x y z
N MET A 1 6.99 26.37 15.94
CA MET A 1 8.14 25.55 16.42
C MET A 1 7.75 24.65 17.59
N ALA A 2 6.86 25.13 18.47
CA ALA A 2 6.14 24.31 19.46
C ALA A 2 5.37 23.13 18.83
N PHE A 3 4.66 23.35 17.72
CA PHE A 3 3.88 22.31 17.03
C PHE A 3 4.69 21.06 16.62
N ALA A 4 5.93 21.25 16.14
CA ALA A 4 6.81 20.14 15.77
C ALA A 4 7.42 19.39 16.97
N VAL A 5 7.43 19.99 18.17
CA VAL A 5 8.02 19.40 19.39
C VAL A 5 6.98 18.68 20.23
N LEU A 6 5.73 19.16 20.26
CA LEU A 6 4.60 18.46 20.89
C LEU A 6 4.27 17.15 20.15
N MET A 7 4.42 17.15 18.81
CA MET A 7 4.19 15.97 17.97
C MET A 7 5.36 14.98 17.92
N MET A 8 6.60 15.45 18.12
CA MET A 8 7.81 14.58 18.16
C MET A 8 7.87 13.67 19.39
N MET A 9 7.05 13.90 20.42
CA MET A 9 7.00 13.02 21.60
C MET A 9 5.99 11.88 21.48
N ALA A 10 5.11 11.89 20.46
CA ALA A 10 4.11 10.85 20.24
C ALA A 10 4.38 9.95 19.02
N ALA A 11 5.14 10.41 18.02
CA ALA A 11 5.27 9.71 16.72
C ALA A 11 6.65 9.05 16.50
N ALA A 12 7.13 8.30 17.49
CA ALA A 12 8.44 7.68 17.47
C ALA A 12 8.44 6.23 16.97
N VAL A 13 7.64 5.87 15.96
CA VAL A 13 7.61 4.50 15.42
C VAL A 13 7.41 4.56 13.88
N LEU A 14 8.34 3.93 13.15
CA LEU A 14 8.25 3.43 11.75
C LEU A 14 8.59 4.32 10.51
N PRO A 15 8.98 3.67 9.38
CA PRO A 15 9.71 4.27 8.26
C PRO A 15 8.91 4.32 6.91
N ASN A 16 8.94 5.42 6.11
CA ASN A 16 8.77 5.31 4.63
C ASN A 16 9.80 5.94 3.65
N PHE A 17 10.28 5.13 2.70
CA PHE A 17 11.05 5.53 1.50
C PHE A 17 10.05 5.99 0.43
N ALA A 18 10.49 6.80 -0.53
CA ALA A 18 9.84 6.75 -1.84
C ALA A 18 10.68 5.86 -2.77
N ARG A 19 9.99 5.05 -3.56
CA ARG A 19 10.52 4.07 -4.51
C ARG A 19 9.99 4.44 -5.90
N SER A 20 10.73 4.10 -6.97
CA SER A 20 10.12 3.96 -8.30
C SER A 20 9.01 2.92 -8.17
N ALA A 21 7.81 3.25 -8.65
CA ALA A 21 6.65 2.40 -8.52
C ALA A 21 6.43 1.62 -9.82
N ILE A 22 6.23 0.32 -9.70
CA ILE A 22 5.76 -0.50 -10.82
C ILE A 22 4.29 -0.15 -11.07
N THR A 23 3.94 0.18 -12.32
CA THR A 23 2.61 0.59 -12.76
C THR A 23 2.18 -0.17 -14.02
N LEU A 24 0.87 -0.14 -14.30
CA LEU A 24 0.25 -0.75 -15.46
C LEU A 24 -0.18 0.31 -16.47
N ILE A 25 0.26 0.17 -17.72
CA ILE A 25 -0.10 1.04 -18.84
C ILE A 25 -1.01 0.25 -19.79
N PRO A 26 -2.30 0.63 -19.94
CA PRO A 26 -3.21 -0.06 -20.84
C PRO A 26 -2.71 -0.03 -22.29
N MET A 27 -2.67 -1.18 -22.95
CA MET A 27 -2.31 -1.28 -24.37
C MET A 27 -3.55 -1.48 -25.25
N GLY A 28 -4.43 -2.39 -24.87
CA GLY A 28 -5.65 -2.73 -25.59
C GLY A 28 -6.47 -3.80 -24.87
N SER A 29 -7.75 -3.86 -25.21
CA SER A 29 -8.71 -4.82 -24.65
C SER A 29 -9.52 -5.47 -25.76
N THR A 30 -9.62 -6.79 -25.74
CA THR A 30 -10.39 -7.61 -26.68
C THR A 30 -11.69 -8.04 -26.02
N TYR A 31 -12.82 -7.67 -26.59
CA TYR A 31 -14.14 -8.14 -26.14
C TYR A 31 -14.46 -9.47 -26.82
N LEU A 32 -14.88 -10.45 -26.04
CA LEU A 32 -15.12 -11.81 -26.50
C LEU A 32 -16.63 -12.11 -26.56
N PRO A 33 -17.07 -12.86 -27.58
CA PRO A 33 -18.47 -13.25 -27.65
C PRO A 33 -18.75 -14.42 -26.70
N TYR A 34 -19.91 -14.39 -26.04
CA TYR A 34 -20.41 -15.53 -25.25
C TYR A 34 -21.20 -16.53 -26.10
N GLY A 35 -21.41 -16.23 -27.39
CA GLY A 35 -22.17 -17.08 -28.29
C GLY A 35 -22.41 -16.44 -29.64
N PHE A 36 -23.26 -17.08 -30.44
CA PHE A 36 -23.61 -16.62 -31.79
C PHE A 36 -25.12 -16.73 -31.99
N ASP A 37 -25.69 -15.74 -32.68
CA ASP A 37 -27.08 -15.81 -33.07
C ASP A 37 -27.30 -16.87 -34.19
N PRO A 38 -28.56 -17.21 -34.53
CA PRO A 38 -28.84 -18.17 -35.61
C PRO A 38 -28.30 -17.76 -37.00
N ALA A 39 -27.93 -16.49 -37.19
CA ALA A 39 -27.30 -15.99 -38.42
C ALA A 39 -25.76 -16.06 -38.37
N GLY A 40 -25.18 -16.51 -37.25
CA GLY A 40 -23.75 -16.62 -37.03
C GLY A 40 -23.08 -15.32 -36.59
N ALA A 41 -23.85 -14.29 -36.20
CA ALA A 41 -23.29 -13.06 -35.68
C ALA A 41 -22.89 -13.23 -34.21
N PRO A 42 -21.70 -12.74 -33.79
CA PRO A 42 -21.23 -12.87 -32.41
C PRO A 42 -22.10 -12.04 -31.45
N LEU A 43 -22.43 -12.66 -30.31
CA LEU A 43 -23.18 -12.07 -29.21
C LEU A 43 -22.23 -11.66 -28.10
N TYR A 44 -22.30 -10.38 -27.72
CA TYR A 44 -21.48 -9.77 -26.67
C TYR A 44 -22.36 -9.27 -25.54
N GLY A 45 -21.87 -9.34 -24.31
CA GLY A 45 -22.59 -8.85 -23.14
C GLY A 45 -21.73 -8.94 -21.89
N MET A 46 -22.16 -8.22 -20.85
CA MET A 46 -21.61 -8.33 -19.50
C MET A 46 -22.44 -9.31 -18.65
N GLY A 47 -21.90 -9.63 -17.48
CA GLY A 47 -22.52 -10.48 -16.45
C GLY A 47 -22.05 -11.92 -16.57
N ASP A 48 -22.82 -12.84 -15.98
CA ASP A 48 -22.52 -14.28 -15.91
C ASP A 48 -22.80 -14.96 -17.25
N ARG A 49 -22.13 -14.47 -18.31
CA ARG A 49 -22.22 -14.97 -19.68
C ARG A 49 -21.15 -15.99 -19.99
N GLY A 50 -20.09 -16.08 -19.17
CA GLY A 50 -19.03 -17.07 -19.29
C GLY A 50 -18.09 -16.88 -20.48
N ALA A 51 -17.98 -15.69 -21.05
CA ALA A 51 -17.21 -15.49 -22.29
C ALA A 51 -15.71 -15.75 -22.12
N VAL A 52 -15.20 -15.50 -20.91
CA VAL A 52 -13.81 -15.69 -20.48
C VAL A 52 -13.81 -15.76 -18.96
N GLU A 53 -13.00 -16.66 -18.40
CA GLU A 53 -12.69 -16.79 -16.97
C GLU A 53 -11.18 -17.00 -16.81
N GLN A 54 -10.61 -17.97 -17.54
CA GLN A 54 -9.18 -18.30 -17.44
C GLN A 54 -8.40 -18.03 -18.74
N LEU A 55 -7.09 -17.80 -18.63
CA LEU A 55 -6.21 -17.65 -19.79
C LEU A 55 -4.80 -18.28 -19.63
N THR A 56 -4.20 -18.60 -20.77
CA THR A 56 -2.79 -19.00 -20.88
C THR A 56 -2.14 -18.38 -22.11
N TYR A 57 -0.81 -18.42 -22.17
CA TYR A 57 -0.01 -17.67 -23.13
C TYR A 57 1.04 -18.53 -23.84
N ASP A 58 0.98 -18.52 -25.17
CA ASP A 58 2.02 -19.04 -26.06
C ASP A 58 2.99 -17.92 -26.44
N ALA A 59 4.16 -17.95 -25.82
CA ALA A 59 5.25 -17.00 -26.06
C ALA A 59 5.89 -17.14 -27.45
N ASP A 60 5.91 -18.33 -28.03
CA ASP A 60 6.59 -18.56 -29.32
C ASP A 60 5.82 -17.93 -30.48
N ASN A 61 4.49 -17.87 -30.37
CA ASN A 61 3.62 -17.30 -31.40
C ASN A 61 2.85 -16.08 -30.92
N TYR A 62 3.08 -15.57 -29.71
CA TYR A 62 2.35 -14.44 -29.13
C TYR A 62 0.83 -14.63 -29.18
N ARG A 63 0.34 -15.77 -28.69
CA ARG A 63 -1.09 -16.11 -28.65
C ARG A 63 -1.60 -16.23 -27.23
N ILE A 64 -2.80 -15.71 -26.98
CA ILE A 64 -3.56 -15.98 -25.77
C ILE A 64 -4.61 -17.04 -26.10
N TYR A 65 -4.70 -18.06 -25.28
CA TYR A 65 -5.80 -19.01 -25.25
C TYR A 65 -6.66 -18.71 -24.03
N THR A 66 -7.96 -18.60 -24.22
CA THR A 66 -8.88 -18.26 -23.13
C THR A 66 -10.20 -18.99 -23.28
N VAL A 67 -10.78 -19.37 -22.15
CA VAL A 67 -11.98 -20.21 -22.03
C VAL A 67 -12.89 -19.66 -20.93
N GLY A 68 -14.12 -20.16 -20.87
CA GLY A 68 -15.10 -19.90 -19.82
C GLY A 68 -16.38 -20.71 -20.05
N GLU A 69 -17.40 -20.48 -19.23
CA GLU A 69 -18.71 -21.18 -19.26
C GLU A 69 -19.47 -21.07 -20.60
N ALA A 70 -19.12 -20.13 -21.48
CA ALA A 70 -19.69 -19.98 -22.82
C ALA A 70 -19.33 -21.13 -23.78
N ARG A 71 -18.50 -22.09 -23.36
CA ARG A 71 -18.08 -23.27 -24.13
C ARG A 71 -17.29 -22.91 -25.40
N ILE A 72 -16.56 -21.80 -25.37
CA ILE A 72 -15.75 -21.34 -26.51
C ILE A 72 -14.32 -21.17 -26.06
N LEU A 73 -13.39 -21.91 -26.69
CA LEU A 73 -11.98 -21.59 -26.63
C LEU A 73 -11.68 -20.52 -27.67
N ASN A 74 -11.25 -19.35 -27.21
CA ASN A 74 -10.86 -18.21 -28.03
C ASN A 74 -9.33 -18.15 -28.16
N VAL A 75 -8.82 -17.88 -29.36
CA VAL A 75 -7.40 -17.66 -29.64
C VAL A 75 -7.20 -16.22 -30.09
N ILE A 76 -6.42 -15.46 -29.33
CA ILE A 76 -6.16 -14.04 -29.58
C ILE A 76 -4.68 -13.87 -29.99
N ASP A 77 -4.44 -13.23 -31.13
CA ASP A 77 -3.12 -12.78 -31.58
C ASP A 77 -2.78 -11.45 -30.92
N ILE A 78 -1.69 -11.41 -30.16
CA ILE A 78 -1.18 -10.19 -29.52
C ILE A 78 0.18 -9.75 -30.08
N SER A 79 0.55 -10.18 -31.29
CA SER A 79 1.80 -9.74 -31.93
C SER A 79 1.87 -8.21 -32.07
N ASP A 80 0.72 -7.54 -32.13
CA ASP A 80 0.55 -6.12 -31.85
C ASP A 80 -0.46 -5.95 -30.70
N PRO A 81 -0.02 -5.82 -29.44
CA PRO A 81 -0.93 -5.79 -28.29
C PRO A 81 -1.93 -4.63 -28.29
N LYS A 82 -1.66 -3.55 -29.04
CA LYS A 82 -2.60 -2.42 -29.17
C LYS A 82 -3.76 -2.73 -30.10
N ASN A 83 -3.57 -3.71 -30.97
CA ASN A 83 -4.54 -4.16 -31.97
C ASN A 83 -4.69 -5.69 -31.90
N ALA A 84 -4.83 -6.22 -30.69
CA ALA A 84 -5.05 -7.63 -30.46
C ALA A 84 -6.26 -8.13 -31.26
N ALA A 85 -6.14 -9.32 -31.86
CA ALA A 85 -7.12 -9.83 -32.80
C ALA A 85 -7.57 -11.25 -32.42
N LEU A 86 -8.88 -11.46 -32.33
CA LEU A 86 -9.46 -12.80 -32.23
C LEU A 86 -9.27 -13.52 -33.59
N VAL A 87 -8.40 -14.53 -33.61
CA VAL A 87 -7.97 -15.21 -34.86
C VAL A 87 -8.59 -16.59 -35.05
N TYR A 88 -9.05 -17.21 -33.96
CA TYR A 88 -9.69 -18.52 -34.01
C TYR A 88 -10.61 -18.72 -32.81
N GLN A 89 -11.64 -19.54 -33.02
CA GLN A 89 -12.60 -19.94 -32.01
C GLN A 89 -12.91 -21.42 -32.20
N LEU A 90 -12.97 -22.15 -31.10
CA LEU A 90 -13.29 -23.57 -31.08
C LEU A 90 -14.43 -23.80 -30.10
N GLN A 91 -15.52 -24.40 -30.60
CA GLN A 91 -16.64 -24.82 -29.77
C GLN A 91 -16.21 -26.04 -28.94
N LEU A 92 -16.37 -25.93 -27.63
CA LEU A 92 -16.11 -26.98 -26.66
C LEU A 92 -17.39 -27.78 -26.37
N PRO A 93 -17.26 -29.06 -25.97
CA PRO A 93 -18.42 -29.92 -25.67
C PRO A 93 -19.18 -29.51 -24.40
N GLY A 94 -18.54 -28.84 -23.44
CA GLY A 94 -19.12 -28.39 -22.17
C GLY A 94 -18.56 -27.03 -21.76
N GLY A 95 -19.03 -26.52 -20.60
CA GLY A 95 -18.44 -25.32 -19.98
C GLY A 95 -17.00 -25.61 -19.56
N ALA A 96 -16.12 -24.66 -19.82
CA ALA A 96 -14.70 -24.81 -19.56
C ALA A 96 -14.30 -23.92 -18.40
N THR A 97 -13.67 -24.53 -17.40
CA THR A 97 -13.28 -23.91 -16.15
C THR A 97 -11.88 -23.32 -16.23
N ASP A 98 -10.92 -24.01 -16.87
CA ASP A 98 -9.53 -23.54 -16.95
C ASP A 98 -8.80 -23.99 -18.22
N VAL A 99 -7.73 -23.28 -18.54
CA VAL A 99 -6.85 -23.51 -19.69
C VAL A 99 -5.38 -23.28 -19.32
N ASP A 100 -4.53 -24.25 -19.67
CA ASP A 100 -3.08 -24.10 -19.54
C ASP A 100 -2.35 -24.58 -20.79
N SER A 101 -1.14 -24.07 -21.00
CA SER A 101 -0.34 -24.38 -22.18
C SER A 101 1.10 -24.70 -21.83
N CYS A 102 1.66 -25.69 -22.53
CA CYS A 102 3.04 -26.10 -22.34
C CYS A 102 3.61 -26.65 -23.65
N GLY A 103 4.74 -26.09 -24.08
CA GLY A 103 5.38 -26.47 -25.33
C GLY A 103 4.46 -26.27 -26.53
N ARG A 104 3.97 -27.36 -27.13
CA ARG A 104 3.11 -27.32 -28.33
C ARG A 104 1.65 -27.72 -28.06
N PHE A 105 1.23 -27.66 -26.80
CA PHE A 105 -0.06 -28.19 -26.35
C PHE A 105 -0.83 -27.17 -25.54
N VAL A 106 -2.16 -27.26 -25.64
CA VAL A 106 -3.13 -26.50 -24.84
C VAL A 106 -4.04 -27.52 -24.18
N ALA A 107 -4.13 -27.51 -22.86
CA ALA A 107 -5.06 -28.31 -22.08
C ALA A 107 -6.22 -27.44 -21.61
N VAL A 108 -7.43 -28.00 -21.61
CA VAL A 108 -8.66 -27.34 -21.17
C VAL A 108 -9.41 -28.30 -20.26
N SER A 109 -9.76 -27.88 -19.04
CA SER A 109 -10.73 -28.59 -18.21
C SER A 109 -12.16 -28.24 -18.60
N ILE A 110 -13.02 -29.24 -18.60
CA ILE A 110 -14.43 -29.14 -18.95
C ILE A 110 -15.23 -29.90 -17.92
N HIS A 111 -16.25 -29.26 -17.37
CA HIS A 111 -17.21 -29.92 -16.48
C HIS A 111 -18.39 -30.50 -17.28
N ASP A 112 -19.09 -31.47 -16.66
CA ASP A 112 -20.35 -31.99 -17.21
C ASP A 112 -21.49 -30.99 -17.00
N ASP A 113 -22.56 -31.08 -17.79
CA ASP A 113 -23.76 -30.23 -17.61
C ASP A 113 -24.35 -30.40 -16.20
N PHE A 114 -24.14 -31.56 -15.57
CA PHE A 114 -24.33 -31.78 -14.14
C PHE A 114 -22.98 -31.77 -13.43
N LYS A 115 -22.61 -30.65 -12.79
CA LYS A 115 -21.30 -30.43 -12.15
C LYS A 115 -20.87 -31.55 -11.18
N VAL A 116 -21.83 -32.28 -10.62
CA VAL A 116 -21.60 -33.43 -9.73
C VAL A 116 -21.05 -34.68 -10.43
N LEU A 117 -21.07 -34.73 -11.76
CA LEU A 117 -20.60 -35.85 -12.57
C LEU A 117 -19.14 -35.64 -13.02
N PRO A 118 -18.40 -36.72 -13.32
CA PRO A 118 -17.02 -36.65 -13.81
C PRO A 118 -16.84 -35.73 -15.02
N GLY A 119 -15.93 -34.77 -14.91
CA GLY A 119 -15.53 -33.90 -16.01
C GLY A 119 -14.45 -34.50 -16.90
N THR A 120 -13.88 -33.67 -17.76
CA THR A 120 -12.92 -34.08 -18.80
C THR A 120 -11.83 -33.03 -18.98
N VAL A 121 -10.58 -33.48 -19.12
CA VAL A 121 -9.47 -32.66 -19.65
C VAL A 121 -9.29 -32.96 -21.14
N LEU A 122 -9.38 -31.93 -21.98
CA LEU A 122 -9.08 -31.99 -23.41
C LEU A 122 -7.70 -31.42 -23.68
N ILE A 123 -6.88 -32.13 -24.45
CA ILE A 123 -5.56 -31.66 -24.86
C ILE A 123 -5.53 -31.48 -26.37
N TYR A 124 -5.26 -30.27 -26.80
CA TYR A 124 -5.14 -29.88 -28.20
C TYR A 124 -3.69 -29.59 -28.58
N SER A 125 -3.39 -29.67 -29.88
CA SER A 125 -2.25 -28.96 -30.44
C SER A 125 -2.43 -27.45 -30.33
N MET A 126 -1.33 -26.70 -30.27
CA MET A 126 -1.36 -25.25 -30.52
C MET A 126 -2.04 -24.92 -31.86
N TYR A 127 -2.51 -23.68 -31.98
CA TYR A 127 -3.21 -23.18 -33.15
C TYR A 127 -2.29 -23.14 -34.37
N ASP A 128 -2.64 -23.89 -35.42
CA ASP A 128 -1.94 -23.86 -36.70
C ASP A 128 -2.46 -22.68 -37.53
N THR A 129 -1.64 -21.65 -37.69
CA THR A 129 -1.99 -20.44 -38.45
C THR A 129 -2.24 -20.71 -39.94
N THR A 130 -1.64 -21.75 -40.50
CA THR A 130 -1.76 -22.10 -41.92
C THR A 130 -3.06 -22.87 -42.16
N ARG A 131 -3.34 -23.87 -41.31
CA ARG A 131 -4.55 -24.70 -41.41
C ARG A 131 -5.77 -24.08 -40.75
N LYS A 132 -5.57 -23.06 -39.91
CA LYS A 132 -6.58 -22.39 -39.08
C LYS A 132 -7.37 -23.38 -38.23
N ASN A 133 -6.66 -24.28 -37.55
CA ASN A 133 -7.28 -25.26 -36.68
C ASN A 133 -6.40 -25.60 -35.47
N MET A 134 -7.01 -26.28 -34.51
CA MET A 134 -6.35 -27.01 -33.43
C MET A 134 -6.77 -28.48 -33.53
N THR A 135 -5.87 -29.41 -33.25
CA THR A 135 -6.15 -30.85 -33.33
C THR A 135 -6.31 -31.40 -31.92
N LEU A 136 -7.46 -32.04 -31.62
CA LEU A 136 -7.63 -32.76 -30.36
C LEU A 136 -6.70 -33.99 -30.35
N LEU A 137 -5.89 -34.10 -29.30
CA LEU A 137 -4.91 -35.16 -29.10
C LEU A 137 -5.36 -36.15 -28.04
N HIS A 138 -5.88 -35.65 -26.92
CA HIS A 138 -6.37 -36.47 -25.81
C HIS A 138 -7.70 -35.95 -25.27
N GLN A 139 -8.53 -36.89 -24.84
CA GLN A 139 -9.74 -36.65 -24.08
C GLN A 139 -9.69 -37.56 -22.85
N ILE A 140 -9.57 -36.97 -21.67
CA ILE A 140 -9.22 -37.70 -20.45
C ILE A 140 -10.31 -37.42 -19.42
N GLN A 141 -11.04 -38.45 -19.02
CA GLN A 141 -12.03 -38.32 -17.94
C GLN A 141 -11.31 -38.13 -16.60
N VAL A 142 -11.78 -37.19 -15.80
CA VAL A 142 -11.23 -36.82 -14.48
C VAL A 142 -12.36 -36.73 -13.44
N GLY A 143 -12.12 -36.15 -12.26
CA GLY A 143 -13.14 -36.05 -11.21
C GLY A 143 -14.26 -35.07 -11.56
N ALA A 144 -15.22 -34.92 -10.65
CA ALA A 144 -16.32 -33.98 -10.80
C ALA A 144 -15.82 -32.53 -10.73
N LEU A 145 -16.37 -31.67 -11.59
CA LEU A 145 -16.01 -30.24 -11.72
C LEU A 145 -14.47 -30.00 -11.68
N PRO A 146 -13.73 -30.41 -12.73
CA PRO A 146 -12.29 -30.15 -12.80
C PRO A 146 -12.08 -28.65 -12.95
N ASP A 147 -11.74 -27.95 -11.89
CA ASP A 147 -11.77 -26.48 -11.88
C ASP A 147 -10.47 -25.85 -12.37
N MET A 148 -9.33 -26.51 -12.13
CA MET A 148 -8.03 -26.07 -12.65
C MET A 148 -7.30 -27.15 -13.43
N VAL A 149 -6.49 -26.76 -14.41
CA VAL A 149 -5.49 -27.57 -15.11
C VAL A 149 -4.13 -26.88 -15.10
N LYS A 150 -3.07 -27.61 -14.77
CA LYS A 150 -1.71 -27.03 -14.80
C LYS A 150 -0.66 -28.03 -15.26
N PHE A 151 0.12 -27.66 -16.25
CA PHE A 151 1.29 -28.42 -16.65
C PHE A 151 2.47 -28.19 -15.71
N THR A 152 3.21 -29.27 -15.46
CA THR A 152 4.59 -29.18 -14.95
C THR A 152 5.49 -28.55 -16.02
N LYS A 153 6.59 -27.92 -15.59
CA LYS A 153 7.49 -27.15 -16.48
C LYS A 153 8.10 -27.96 -17.63
N ASP A 154 8.22 -29.27 -17.48
CA ASP A 154 8.74 -30.18 -18.51
C ASP A 154 7.67 -30.68 -19.49
N CYS A 155 6.42 -30.26 -19.30
CA CYS A 155 5.23 -30.68 -20.05
C CYS A 155 4.92 -32.18 -20.00
N MET A 156 5.52 -32.93 -19.06
CA MET A 156 5.36 -34.39 -18.97
C MET A 156 4.28 -34.82 -17.99
N THR A 157 3.87 -33.93 -17.09
CA THR A 157 2.78 -34.16 -16.15
C THR A 157 1.83 -32.97 -16.14
N LEU A 158 0.53 -33.24 -16.02
CA LEU A 158 -0.53 -32.27 -15.79
C LEU A 158 -1.30 -32.65 -14.52
N VAL A 159 -1.61 -31.68 -13.68
CA VAL A 159 -2.55 -31.85 -12.56
C VAL A 159 -3.85 -31.16 -12.90
N THR A 160 -4.95 -31.77 -12.52
CA THR A 160 -6.24 -31.08 -12.43
C THR A 160 -6.82 -31.23 -11.02
N CYS A 161 -7.31 -30.12 -10.49
CA CYS A 161 -8.07 -30.07 -9.24
C CYS A 161 -9.54 -30.33 -9.59
N ASN A 162 -10.13 -31.37 -9.03
CA ASN A 162 -11.54 -31.68 -9.22
C ASN A 162 -12.28 -31.25 -7.96
N GLU A 163 -12.96 -30.10 -8.04
CA GLU A 163 -13.57 -29.39 -6.93
C GLU A 163 -14.59 -30.28 -6.21
N GLY A 164 -15.46 -30.93 -6.98
CA GLY A 164 -16.47 -31.81 -6.41
C GLY A 164 -17.60 -31.06 -5.70
N GLU A 165 -17.98 -29.88 -6.18
CA GLU A 165 -19.08 -29.07 -5.63
C GLU A 165 -20.40 -29.86 -5.51
N PRO A 166 -21.15 -29.72 -4.39
CA PRO A 166 -22.46 -30.34 -4.22
C PRO A 166 -23.50 -29.72 -5.17
N GLY A 167 -24.34 -30.58 -5.74
CA GLY A 167 -25.36 -30.14 -6.70
C GLY A 167 -26.43 -31.18 -6.95
N LEU A 168 -27.17 -30.99 -8.03
CA LEU A 168 -28.19 -31.93 -8.48
C LEU A 168 -27.66 -32.80 -9.61
N ASP A 169 -27.93 -34.10 -9.54
CA ASP A 169 -27.68 -35.03 -10.64
C ASP A 169 -28.76 -34.92 -11.75
N GLU A 170 -28.61 -35.73 -12.81
CA GLU A 170 -29.57 -35.81 -13.92
C GLU A 170 -31.00 -36.20 -13.51
N SER A 171 -31.14 -36.85 -12.36
CA SER A 171 -32.42 -37.27 -11.79
C SER A 171 -33.01 -36.23 -10.82
N GLY A 172 -32.29 -35.14 -10.56
CA GLY A 172 -32.67 -34.12 -9.60
C GLY A 172 -32.39 -34.51 -8.14
N ASN A 173 -31.58 -35.54 -7.90
CA ASN A 173 -31.14 -35.89 -6.55
C ASN A 173 -29.96 -35.01 -6.14
N PHE A 174 -29.94 -34.60 -4.87
CA PHE A 174 -28.78 -33.92 -4.30
C PHE A 174 -27.61 -34.91 -4.16
N VAL A 175 -26.46 -34.54 -4.69
CA VAL A 175 -25.22 -35.31 -4.64
C VAL A 175 -24.07 -34.37 -4.28
N ASP A 176 -23.23 -34.82 -3.35
CA ASP A 176 -21.99 -34.15 -2.96
C ASP A 176 -20.83 -35.10 -3.29
N PRO A 177 -20.23 -34.98 -4.49
CA PRO A 177 -19.15 -35.87 -4.90
C PRO A 177 -17.87 -35.62 -4.08
N GLU A 178 -16.91 -36.54 -4.14
CA GLU A 178 -15.63 -36.35 -3.45
C GLU A 178 -14.72 -35.41 -4.24
N GLY A 179 -14.26 -34.33 -3.62
CA GLY A 179 -13.17 -33.53 -4.15
C GLY A 179 -11.88 -34.34 -4.27
N SER A 180 -11.07 -34.03 -5.28
CA SER A 180 -9.88 -34.85 -5.60
C SER A 180 -8.88 -34.11 -6.50
N ALA A 181 -7.71 -34.69 -6.73
CA ALA A 181 -6.77 -34.18 -7.73
C ALA A 181 -6.32 -35.31 -8.67
N SER A 182 -6.41 -35.10 -9.98
CA SER A 182 -5.95 -36.07 -10.97
C SER A 182 -4.56 -35.71 -11.50
N VAL A 183 -3.58 -36.59 -11.29
CA VAL A 183 -2.22 -36.50 -11.84
C VAL A 183 -2.17 -37.29 -13.14
N ILE A 184 -2.00 -36.58 -14.25
CA ILE A 184 -1.95 -37.11 -15.61
C ILE A 184 -0.50 -37.08 -16.09
N ALA A 185 0.12 -38.26 -16.19
CA ALA A 185 1.50 -38.41 -16.63
C ALA A 185 1.59 -38.95 -18.07
N PHE A 186 2.37 -38.27 -18.90
CA PHE A 186 2.65 -38.65 -20.28
C PHE A 186 3.95 -39.45 -20.35
N GLN A 187 4.05 -40.38 -21.30
CA GLN A 187 5.25 -41.18 -21.53
C GLN A 187 6.27 -40.47 -22.42
N SER A 188 5.86 -39.43 -23.14
CA SER A 188 6.74 -38.62 -23.98
C SER A 188 6.29 -37.17 -24.09
N THR A 189 7.21 -36.28 -24.46
CA THR A 189 6.90 -34.87 -24.78
C THR A 189 6.18 -34.69 -26.12
N ASN A 190 5.92 -35.78 -26.87
CA ASN A 190 5.16 -35.76 -28.10
C ASN A 190 3.78 -36.38 -27.88
N LEU A 191 2.93 -35.66 -27.15
CA LEU A 191 1.62 -36.14 -26.70
C LEU A 191 0.75 -36.65 -27.86
N GLY A 192 0.90 -36.13 -29.08
CA GLY A 192 0.12 -36.58 -30.25
C GLY A 192 0.45 -37.98 -30.80
N GLN A 193 1.50 -38.65 -30.31
CA GLN A 193 1.82 -40.03 -30.69
C GLN A 193 1.52 -41.05 -29.58
N GLU A 194 1.18 -40.57 -28.38
CA GLU A 194 0.82 -41.41 -27.25
C GLU A 194 -0.65 -41.84 -27.35
N SER A 195 -0.94 -43.11 -27.10
CA SER A 195 -2.31 -43.63 -27.21
C SER A 195 -3.18 -43.31 -26.00
N ALA A 196 -2.59 -43.21 -24.80
CA ALA A 196 -3.27 -42.83 -23.57
C ALA A 196 -2.26 -42.50 -22.46
N PRO A 197 -2.44 -41.37 -21.74
CA PRO A 197 -1.62 -41.06 -20.56
C PRO A 197 -1.99 -41.92 -19.35
N THR A 198 -1.11 -41.93 -18.35
CA THR A 198 -1.40 -42.55 -17.05
C THR A 198 -2.10 -41.55 -16.15
N VAL A 199 -3.34 -41.86 -15.73
CA VAL A 199 -4.12 -41.03 -14.82
C VAL A 199 -4.14 -41.67 -13.43
N ARG A 200 -3.81 -40.89 -12.40
CA ARG A 200 -3.92 -41.29 -11.00
C ARG A 200 -4.65 -40.21 -10.22
N THR A 201 -5.72 -40.57 -9.53
CA THR A 201 -6.54 -39.61 -8.77
C THR A 201 -6.25 -39.75 -7.27
N ALA A 202 -5.72 -38.68 -6.69
CA ALA A 202 -5.56 -38.51 -5.26
C ALA A 202 -6.91 -38.15 -4.65
N THR A 203 -7.30 -38.84 -3.57
CA THR A 203 -8.58 -38.61 -2.88
C THR A 203 -8.33 -38.29 -1.40
N PHE A 204 -9.30 -37.64 -0.76
CA PHE A 204 -9.18 -37.18 0.63
C PHE A 204 -9.66 -38.20 1.67
N ARG A 205 -10.26 -39.33 1.27
CA ARG A 205 -10.79 -40.39 2.16
C ARG A 205 -9.93 -40.75 3.36
N LYS A 206 -8.60 -40.73 3.22
CA LYS A 206 -7.69 -41.06 4.32
C LYS A 206 -7.83 -40.11 5.53
N PHE A 207 -8.40 -38.92 5.33
CA PHE A 207 -8.63 -37.90 6.35
C PHE A 207 -10.02 -37.97 6.99
N ASP A 208 -10.97 -38.77 6.46
CA ASP A 208 -12.34 -38.85 6.98
C ASP A 208 -12.38 -39.25 8.46
N SER A 209 -11.57 -40.24 8.83
CA SER A 209 -11.47 -40.69 10.23
C SER A 209 -10.83 -39.65 11.18
N LEU A 210 -10.25 -38.59 10.62
CA LEU A 210 -9.59 -37.49 11.31
C LEU A 210 -10.37 -36.18 11.17
N ALA A 211 -11.63 -36.22 10.69
CA ALA A 211 -12.40 -35.02 10.38
C ALA A 211 -12.48 -34.04 11.57
N GLU A 212 -12.77 -34.55 12.77
CA GLU A 212 -12.81 -33.75 13.99
C GLU A 212 -11.43 -33.17 14.38
N GLU A 213 -10.35 -33.89 14.09
CA GLU A 213 -8.99 -33.40 14.34
C GLU A 213 -8.68 -32.22 13.41
N TYR A 214 -8.91 -32.35 12.11
CA TYR A 214 -8.68 -31.26 11.13
C TYR A 214 -9.60 -30.07 11.38
N ASN A 215 -10.86 -30.31 11.72
CA ASN A 215 -11.80 -29.28 12.13
C ASN A 215 -11.29 -28.53 13.37
N SER A 216 -10.77 -29.25 14.38
CA SER A 216 -10.17 -28.64 15.57
C SER A 216 -8.88 -27.85 15.28
N ARG A 217 -8.17 -28.19 14.20
CA ARG A 217 -6.99 -27.46 13.71
C ARG A 217 -7.35 -26.21 12.90
N GLY A 218 -8.61 -26.06 12.47
CA GLY A 218 -9.11 -24.89 11.73
C GLY A 218 -9.42 -25.13 10.25
N VAL A 219 -9.41 -26.38 9.78
CA VAL A 219 -9.92 -26.74 8.45
C VAL A 219 -11.44 -26.70 8.51
N ARG A 220 -12.10 -25.92 7.65
CA ARG A 220 -13.56 -25.83 7.68
C ARG A 220 -14.17 -27.07 7.05
N TRP A 221 -14.92 -27.81 7.84
CA TRP A 221 -15.81 -28.87 7.36
C TRP A 221 -17.13 -28.22 6.95
N THR A 222 -17.21 -27.80 5.68
CA THR A 222 -18.39 -27.16 5.10
C THR A 222 -19.51 -28.18 4.98
N LEU A 223 -20.76 -27.81 5.25
CA LEU A 223 -21.95 -28.66 5.05
C LEU A 223 -21.84 -30.11 5.59
N PRO A 224 -21.43 -30.37 6.86
CA PRO A 224 -21.26 -31.73 7.36
C PRO A 224 -22.58 -32.51 7.44
N MET A 225 -23.71 -31.81 7.43
CA MET A 225 -25.04 -32.38 7.34
C MET A 225 -26.04 -31.44 6.67
N ILE A 226 -26.97 -32.00 5.91
CA ILE A 226 -28.10 -31.27 5.31
C ILE A 226 -29.40 -31.98 5.68
N GLN A 227 -30.37 -31.21 6.17
CA GLN A 227 -31.73 -31.68 6.42
C GLN A 227 -32.59 -31.49 5.16
N VAL A 228 -33.06 -32.58 4.55
CA VAL A 228 -33.99 -32.56 3.41
C VAL A 228 -35.31 -33.20 3.85
N GLY A 229 -36.31 -32.36 4.12
CA GLY A 229 -37.59 -32.83 4.67
C GLY A 229 -37.40 -33.46 6.05
N SER A 230 -37.73 -34.74 6.21
CA SER A 230 -37.50 -35.51 7.44
C SER A 230 -36.18 -36.29 7.48
N GLU A 231 -35.40 -36.28 6.40
CA GLU A 231 -34.14 -37.02 6.29
C GLU A 231 -32.94 -36.12 6.56
N VAL A 232 -31.95 -36.66 7.27
CA VAL A 232 -30.64 -36.03 7.50
C VAL A 232 -29.65 -36.77 6.60
N MET A 233 -28.99 -36.03 5.72
CA MET A 233 -27.82 -36.53 4.98
C MET A 233 -26.57 -36.02 5.68
N GLU A 234 -25.62 -36.92 5.93
CA GLU A 234 -24.32 -36.61 6.52
C GLU A 234 -23.24 -36.78 5.46
N PHE A 235 -22.27 -35.86 5.44
CA PHE A 235 -21.20 -35.83 4.44
C PHE A 235 -19.86 -35.99 5.13
N ASN A 236 -18.99 -36.83 4.57
CA ASN A 236 -17.62 -36.99 5.09
C ASN A 236 -16.78 -35.75 4.77
N LEU A 237 -15.71 -35.53 5.54
CA LEU A 237 -14.78 -34.43 5.26
C LEU A 237 -14.26 -34.46 3.82
N SER A 238 -13.96 -35.64 3.27
CA SER A 238 -13.50 -35.78 1.88
C SER A 238 -14.49 -35.32 0.81
N GLN A 239 -15.80 -35.34 1.09
CA GLN A 239 -16.82 -34.83 0.16
C GLN A 239 -16.83 -33.30 0.15
N THR A 240 -16.61 -32.71 1.32
CA THR A 240 -16.73 -31.27 1.50
C THR A 240 -15.43 -30.51 1.21
N LEU A 241 -14.33 -31.22 0.94
CA LEU A 241 -13.02 -30.62 0.61
C LEU A 241 -12.97 -30.34 -0.89
N GLU A 242 -12.95 -29.06 -1.26
CA GLU A 242 -13.13 -28.58 -2.63
C GLU A 242 -11.80 -28.00 -3.18
N PRO A 243 -10.99 -28.79 -3.92
CA PRO A 243 -9.74 -28.31 -4.49
C PRO A 243 -9.95 -27.49 -5.75
N GLU A 244 -9.31 -26.33 -5.79
CA GLU A 244 -9.53 -25.33 -6.83
C GLU A 244 -8.20 -24.97 -7.52
N TYR A 245 -7.31 -24.23 -6.85
CA TYR A 245 -6.03 -23.81 -7.44
C TYR A 245 -4.85 -24.72 -7.11
N VAL A 246 -3.89 -24.86 -8.02
CA VAL A 246 -2.64 -25.62 -7.85
C VAL A 246 -1.39 -24.81 -8.20
N ALA A 247 -0.37 -24.96 -7.35
CA ALA A 247 0.99 -24.48 -7.58
C ALA A 247 2.01 -25.59 -7.32
N TYR A 248 3.08 -25.64 -8.10
CA TYR A 248 4.17 -26.61 -7.92
C TYR A 248 5.32 -26.03 -7.13
N ASN A 249 5.98 -26.85 -6.32
CA ASN A 249 7.30 -26.51 -5.81
C ASN A 249 8.33 -26.47 -6.96
N SER A 250 9.53 -25.95 -6.66
CA SER A 250 10.54 -25.66 -7.68
C SER A 250 11.02 -26.89 -8.48
N ASP A 251 11.07 -28.06 -7.85
CA ASP A 251 11.48 -29.32 -8.47
C ASP A 251 10.32 -30.18 -9.02
N GLY A 252 9.07 -29.74 -8.80
CA GLY A 252 7.86 -30.43 -9.26
C GLY A 252 7.54 -31.72 -8.51
N SER A 253 8.20 -32.01 -7.37
CA SER A 253 7.89 -33.19 -6.56
C SER A 253 6.61 -33.05 -5.73
N LYS A 254 6.19 -31.81 -5.44
CA LYS A 254 4.98 -31.50 -4.67
C LYS A 254 4.09 -30.50 -5.41
N ALA A 255 2.79 -30.66 -5.23
CA ALA A 255 1.78 -29.68 -5.61
C ALA A 255 1.05 -29.18 -4.34
N TYR A 256 0.89 -27.86 -4.22
CA TYR A 256 0.10 -27.21 -3.19
C TYR A 256 -1.23 -26.84 -3.80
N ILE A 257 -2.32 -27.33 -3.19
CA ILE A 257 -3.67 -27.19 -3.71
C ILE A 257 -4.50 -26.36 -2.73
N ALA A 258 -5.10 -25.28 -3.22
CA ALA A 258 -6.00 -24.44 -2.43
C ALA A 258 -7.35 -25.13 -2.25
N LEU A 259 -7.86 -25.07 -1.03
CA LEU A 259 -9.20 -25.50 -0.64
C LEU A 259 -9.92 -24.25 -0.08
N GLN A 260 -10.42 -23.40 -0.97
CA GLN A 260 -10.83 -22.04 -0.63
C GLN A 260 -11.95 -22.02 0.41
N GLU A 261 -12.98 -22.84 0.21
CA GLU A 261 -14.15 -23.00 1.05
C GLU A 261 -13.78 -23.56 2.42
N ASN A 262 -12.79 -24.46 2.42
CA ASN A 262 -12.26 -25.13 3.60
C ASN A 262 -11.22 -24.31 4.36
N ASN A 263 -10.79 -23.15 3.82
CA ASN A 263 -9.74 -22.31 4.41
C ASN A 263 -8.44 -23.10 4.69
N ALA A 264 -7.99 -23.89 3.71
CA ALA A 264 -6.86 -24.80 3.87
C ALA A 264 -6.04 -24.96 2.58
N ILE A 265 -4.83 -25.51 2.72
CA ILE A 265 -3.97 -25.98 1.64
C ILE A 265 -3.74 -27.48 1.79
N ALA A 266 -3.98 -28.26 0.74
CA ALA A 266 -3.60 -29.65 0.66
C ALA A 266 -2.25 -29.81 -0.04
N VAL A 267 -1.36 -30.64 0.51
CA VAL A 267 -0.06 -30.95 -0.12
C VAL A 267 -0.15 -32.30 -0.82
N LEU A 268 0.05 -32.33 -2.12
CA LEU A 268 0.01 -33.52 -2.97
C LEU A 268 1.43 -33.99 -3.31
N ASP A 269 1.72 -35.26 -3.04
CA ASP A 269 2.91 -35.92 -3.56
C ASP A 269 2.72 -36.32 -5.02
N MET A 270 3.52 -35.74 -5.91
CA MET A 270 3.40 -35.96 -7.36
C MET A 270 3.86 -37.37 -7.77
N ALA A 271 4.78 -37.98 -7.02
CA ALA A 271 5.31 -39.30 -7.33
C ALA A 271 4.33 -40.40 -6.97
N THR A 272 3.56 -40.28 -5.89
CA THR A 272 2.56 -41.27 -5.46
C THR A 272 1.12 -40.93 -5.88
N ALA A 273 0.84 -39.67 -6.21
CA ALA A 273 -0.51 -39.13 -6.39
C ALA A 273 -1.39 -39.36 -5.15
N THR A 274 -0.85 -38.97 -3.99
CA THR A 274 -1.56 -39.00 -2.71
C THR A 274 -1.33 -37.70 -1.97
N PHE A 275 -2.37 -37.16 -1.33
CA PHE A 275 -2.18 -36.06 -0.39
C PHE A 275 -1.32 -36.51 0.78
N ASP A 276 -0.42 -35.67 1.25
CA ASP A 276 0.41 -35.89 2.44
C ASP A 276 -0.37 -35.46 3.68
N ASP A 277 -0.80 -34.20 3.71
CA ASP A 277 -1.53 -33.57 4.82
C ASP A 277 -2.37 -32.38 4.32
N ILE A 278 -3.27 -31.89 5.18
CA ILE A 278 -4.09 -30.69 4.98
C ILE A 278 -3.71 -29.65 6.04
N TYR A 279 -3.38 -28.44 5.60
CA TYR A 279 -2.88 -27.38 6.45
C TYR A 279 -3.92 -26.27 6.53
N PRO A 280 -4.48 -26.00 7.72
CA PRO A 280 -5.44 -24.91 7.90
C PRO A 280 -4.72 -23.56 7.80
N LEU A 281 -5.36 -22.60 7.16
CA LEU A 281 -4.87 -21.22 7.08
C LEU A 281 -5.29 -20.38 8.32
N GLY A 282 -6.19 -20.91 9.14
CA GLY A 282 -6.68 -20.27 10.35
C GLY A 282 -7.53 -19.03 10.09
N SER A 283 -7.90 -18.31 11.14
CA SER A 283 -8.60 -17.04 11.02
C SER A 283 -7.63 -15.88 11.16
N LYS A 284 -7.89 -14.80 10.44
CA LYS A 284 -7.02 -13.62 10.44
C LYS A 284 -7.43 -12.67 11.55
N TYR A 285 -6.45 -12.10 12.25
CA TYR A 285 -6.69 -11.08 13.27
C TYR A 285 -6.91 -9.72 12.62
N TRP A 286 -8.05 -9.08 12.92
CA TRP A 286 -8.42 -7.77 12.34
C TRP A 286 -8.48 -6.64 13.36
N GLY A 287 -8.09 -6.86 14.62
CA GLY A 287 -8.27 -5.86 15.69
C GLY A 287 -7.41 -4.60 15.58
N THR A 288 -6.39 -4.58 14.72
CA THR A 288 -5.62 -3.38 14.34
C THR A 288 -5.96 -2.86 12.95
N ALA A 289 -6.76 -3.59 12.19
CA ALA A 289 -7.15 -3.26 10.83
C ALA A 289 -8.41 -2.39 10.83
N SER A 290 -8.43 -1.40 9.95
CA SER A 290 -9.55 -0.51 9.69
C SER A 290 -10.29 -1.03 8.47
N ILE A 291 -10.95 -2.18 8.60
CA ILE A 291 -11.84 -2.71 7.55
C ILE A 291 -13.22 -2.09 7.64
N ASP A 292 -13.88 -2.01 6.48
CA ASP A 292 -15.29 -1.66 6.43
C ASP A 292 -16.16 -2.92 6.51
N THR A 293 -17.05 -2.94 7.50
CA THR A 293 -17.93 -4.07 7.79
C THR A 293 -19.41 -3.72 7.66
N SER A 294 -19.73 -2.50 7.19
CA SER A 294 -21.09 -1.97 7.09
C SER A 294 -21.35 -1.52 5.65
N ASN A 295 -22.56 -1.74 5.13
CA ASN A 295 -22.97 -1.17 3.84
C ASN A 295 -23.69 0.19 3.99
N GLU A 296 -23.77 0.71 5.23
CA GLU A 296 -24.60 1.87 5.58
C GLU A 296 -23.81 2.95 6.35
N ASP A 297 -22.69 3.43 5.82
CA ASP A 297 -22.13 4.73 6.22
C ASP A 297 -21.10 5.26 5.21
N GLY A 298 -20.92 6.58 5.18
CA GLY A 298 -19.88 7.22 4.36
C GLY A 298 -18.48 7.01 4.93
N GLY A 299 -18.07 5.75 5.16
CA GLY A 299 -16.72 5.36 5.55
C GLY A 299 -16.46 5.33 7.05
N SER A 300 -17.21 4.55 7.82
CA SER A 300 -16.84 4.20 9.20
C SER A 300 -16.13 2.85 9.24
N LEU A 301 -14.87 2.83 8.77
CA LEU A 301 -13.92 1.76 9.07
C LEU A 301 -13.97 1.48 10.58
N VAL A 302 -14.28 0.25 10.98
CA VAL A 302 -14.47 -0.10 12.40
C VAL A 302 -13.25 0.39 13.20
N SER A 303 -13.51 1.32 14.13
CA SER A 303 -12.47 2.01 14.89
C SER A 303 -11.64 1.02 15.73
N ARG A 304 -10.32 1.23 15.76
CA ARG A 304 -9.26 0.42 16.40
C ARG A 304 -9.32 0.33 17.94
N ASN A 305 -10.48 0.26 18.59
CA ASN A 305 -10.56 0.20 20.07
C ASN A 305 -11.57 -0.83 20.60
N LEU A 306 -11.26 -2.11 20.36
CA LEU A 306 -11.95 -3.24 20.97
C LEU A 306 -11.07 -3.87 22.07
N LYS A 307 -10.87 -3.13 23.17
CA LYS A 307 -10.42 -3.72 24.45
C LYS A 307 -11.54 -3.60 25.49
N SER A 308 -11.81 -4.70 26.19
CA SER A 308 -12.79 -4.87 27.30
C SER A 308 -14.24 -5.22 26.89
N GLN A 309 -15.10 -5.49 27.88
CA GLN A 309 -16.54 -5.85 27.85
C GLN A 309 -17.42 -5.21 26.76
N ARG A 310 -16.95 -4.13 26.10
CA ARG A 310 -17.50 -3.57 24.87
C ARG A 310 -17.46 -4.55 23.69
N VAL A 311 -16.43 -5.38 23.50
CA VAL A 311 -16.36 -6.37 22.39
C VAL A 311 -17.48 -7.41 22.51
N GLN A 312 -17.72 -7.91 23.72
CA GLN A 312 -18.82 -8.84 24.00
C GLN A 312 -20.21 -8.20 23.78
N LYS A 313 -20.35 -6.89 24.04
CA LYS A 313 -21.57 -6.13 23.71
C LYS A 313 -21.68 -5.85 22.22
N ALA A 314 -20.58 -5.53 21.53
CA ALA A 314 -20.52 -5.27 20.09
C ALA A 314 -20.84 -6.53 19.28
N MET A 315 -20.36 -7.71 19.71
CA MET A 315 -20.76 -9.03 19.19
C MET A 315 -22.26 -9.29 19.26
N ASN A 316 -22.98 -8.59 20.14
CA ASN A 316 -24.44 -8.69 20.29
C ASN A 316 -25.18 -7.46 19.71
N LEU A 317 -24.49 -6.51 19.08
CA LEU A 317 -25.03 -5.28 18.53
C LEU A 317 -24.55 -5.11 17.09
N THR A 318 -25.37 -5.53 16.13
CA THR A 318 -25.17 -5.32 14.68
C THR A 318 -24.88 -3.85 14.34
N SER A 319 -25.33 -2.91 15.16
CA SER A 319 -25.06 -1.48 15.01
C SER A 319 -23.61 -1.05 15.32
N GLN A 320 -22.75 -1.95 15.83
CA GLN A 320 -21.34 -1.64 16.18
C GLN A 320 -20.31 -2.45 15.38
N LEU A 321 -20.66 -3.66 14.94
CA LEU A 321 -19.77 -4.52 14.14
C LEU A 321 -20.10 -4.50 12.64
N GLY A 322 -21.17 -3.80 12.25
CA GLY A 322 -21.73 -3.94 10.91
C GLY A 322 -22.32 -5.35 10.71
N CYS A 323 -22.29 -5.81 9.47
CA CYS A 323 -22.90 -7.02 8.96
C CYS A 323 -21.88 -8.13 8.65
N ALA A 324 -20.58 -7.87 8.82
CA ALA A 324 -19.55 -8.90 8.71
C ALA A 324 -19.66 -9.96 9.82
N VAL A 325 -19.32 -11.21 9.49
CA VAL A 325 -19.39 -12.34 10.41
C VAL A 325 -18.02 -12.59 11.05
N PHE A 326 -17.95 -12.44 12.38
CA PHE A 326 -16.74 -12.67 13.17
C PHE A 326 -16.76 -14.06 13.84
N SER A 327 -15.58 -14.63 14.04
CA SER A 327 -15.40 -15.89 14.77
C SER A 327 -15.86 -15.76 16.21
N SER A 328 -16.63 -16.74 16.68
CA SER A 328 -17.12 -16.85 18.06
C SER A 328 -16.27 -17.77 18.94
N ILE A 329 -15.14 -18.24 18.41
CA ILE A 329 -14.21 -19.14 19.10
C ILE A 329 -12.79 -18.58 19.08
N ASP A 330 -12.40 -17.93 18.00
CA ASP A 330 -11.08 -17.31 17.87
C ASP A 330 -11.05 -15.95 18.57
N GLY A 331 -9.93 -15.67 19.25
CA GLY A 331 -9.73 -14.42 19.96
C GLY A 331 -10.38 -14.34 21.35
N LEU A 332 -10.92 -15.44 21.88
CA LEU A 332 -11.31 -15.56 23.28
C LEU A 332 -10.12 -15.31 24.22
N ASP A 333 -10.37 -14.62 25.32
CA ASP A 333 -9.37 -14.38 26.36
C ASP A 333 -9.10 -15.70 27.11
N PRO A 334 -7.85 -16.23 27.10
CA PRO A 334 -7.52 -17.49 27.76
C PRO A 334 -7.75 -17.47 29.28
N GLU A 335 -7.66 -16.31 29.91
CA GLU A 335 -7.89 -16.13 31.35
C GLU A 335 -9.36 -15.84 31.66
N ASN A 336 -10.17 -15.50 30.66
CA ASN A 336 -11.59 -15.21 30.79
C ASN A 336 -12.39 -15.59 29.53
N PRO A 337 -12.79 -16.88 29.39
CA PRO A 337 -13.48 -17.39 28.20
C PRO A 337 -14.84 -16.73 27.89
N ASP A 338 -15.39 -15.94 28.80
CA ASP A 338 -16.59 -15.12 28.57
C ASP A 338 -16.28 -13.78 27.86
N LYS A 339 -15.01 -13.52 27.53
CA LYS A 339 -14.55 -12.26 26.90
C LYS A 339 -13.72 -12.54 25.66
N TYR A 340 -13.81 -11.60 24.71
CA TYR A 340 -12.95 -11.56 23.52
C TYR A 340 -11.82 -10.56 23.75
N SER A 341 -10.60 -11.01 23.45
CA SER A 341 -9.37 -10.23 23.43
C SER A 341 -9.01 -9.71 22.02
N SER A 342 -9.53 -10.37 20.97
CA SER A 342 -9.33 -10.00 19.56
C SER A 342 -10.55 -10.35 18.70
N LEU A 343 -10.72 -9.65 17.55
CA LEU A 343 -11.69 -9.99 16.51
C LEU A 343 -11.00 -10.73 15.37
N HIS A 344 -11.62 -11.82 14.92
CA HIS A 344 -11.16 -12.65 13.83
C HIS A 344 -12.27 -12.85 12.80
N LEU A 345 -11.92 -12.84 11.51
CA LEU A 345 -12.79 -13.33 10.43
C LEU A 345 -11.95 -14.15 9.44
N PHE A 346 -12.62 -15.03 8.70
CA PHE A 346 -12.02 -15.78 7.58
C PHE A 346 -11.64 -14.84 6.42
N GLY A 347 -10.76 -15.29 5.52
CA GLY A 347 -10.09 -14.47 4.49
C GLY A 347 -11.01 -13.85 3.40
N GLY A 348 -10.39 -13.42 2.29
CA GLY A 348 -11.07 -12.83 1.11
C GLY A 348 -10.91 -11.31 0.94
N ARG A 349 -10.40 -10.61 1.96
CA ARG A 349 -10.20 -9.14 1.94
C ARG A 349 -8.75 -8.72 1.67
N GLY A 350 -7.89 -9.66 1.33
CA GLY A 350 -6.46 -9.44 1.13
C GLY A 350 -5.73 -10.75 0.88
N PHE A 351 -4.40 -10.70 0.97
CA PHE A 351 -3.54 -11.83 0.66
C PHE A 351 -2.46 -12.00 1.73
N SER A 352 -1.87 -13.19 1.77
CA SER A 352 -0.86 -13.57 2.75
C SER A 352 0.27 -14.33 2.06
N VAL A 353 1.46 -14.30 2.65
CA VAL A 353 2.63 -15.06 2.20
C VAL A 353 2.94 -16.12 3.24
N TRP A 354 3.07 -17.35 2.79
CA TRP A 354 3.32 -18.53 3.62
C TRP A 354 4.64 -19.17 3.21
N ASP A 355 5.38 -19.74 4.17
CA ASP A 355 6.57 -20.51 3.91
C ASP A 355 6.18 -21.88 3.35
N ALA A 356 6.72 -22.29 2.21
CA ALA A 356 6.29 -23.52 1.55
C ALA A 356 6.82 -24.81 2.23
N ASP A 357 7.88 -24.71 3.05
CA ASP A 357 8.50 -25.88 3.69
C ASP A 357 7.69 -26.35 4.91
N ASP A 358 7.11 -25.41 5.67
CA ASP A 358 6.34 -25.73 6.88
C ASP A 358 4.94 -25.11 6.93
N LEU A 359 4.54 -24.36 5.90
CA LEU A 359 3.26 -23.66 5.79
C LEU A 359 2.99 -22.72 6.98
N SER A 360 4.04 -22.12 7.52
CA SER A 360 3.92 -21.03 8.50
C SER A 360 3.66 -19.68 7.82
N LEU A 361 2.85 -18.84 8.47
CA LEU A 361 2.54 -17.49 7.97
C LEU A 361 3.78 -16.59 8.08
N VAL A 362 4.25 -16.08 6.96
CA VAL A 362 5.41 -15.17 6.88
C VAL A 362 4.99 -13.71 6.94
N TRP A 363 3.96 -13.35 6.17
CA TRP A 363 3.46 -11.98 6.10
C TRP A 363 1.98 -11.97 5.71
N ASP A 364 1.26 -10.95 6.15
CA ASP A 364 -0.15 -10.80 5.88
C ASP A 364 -0.51 -9.34 5.57
N SER A 365 -1.37 -9.13 4.56
CA SER A 365 -1.70 -7.79 4.09
C SER A 365 -2.59 -6.97 5.02
N GLY A 366 -3.17 -7.55 6.08
CA GLY A 366 -4.16 -6.86 6.90
C GLY A 366 -5.28 -6.23 6.07
N ASP A 367 -5.53 -4.94 6.31
CA ASP A 367 -6.47 -4.07 5.58
C ASP A 367 -5.85 -3.33 4.37
N ASP A 368 -4.61 -3.66 3.97
CA ASP A 368 -3.89 -2.90 2.94
C ASP A 368 -4.70 -2.77 1.64
N VAL A 369 -5.34 -3.85 1.19
CA VAL A 369 -6.15 -3.84 -0.05
C VAL A 369 -7.27 -2.82 0.04
N GLU A 370 -8.13 -2.92 1.07
CA GLU A 370 -9.23 -1.97 1.30
C GLU A 370 -8.72 -0.53 1.47
N ARG A 371 -7.66 -0.31 2.26
CA ARG A 371 -7.08 1.02 2.45
C ARG A 371 -6.55 1.62 1.15
N MET A 372 -5.92 0.82 0.29
CA MET A 372 -5.42 1.31 -1.00
C MET A 372 -6.57 1.59 -1.98
N VAL A 373 -7.59 0.74 -2.05
CA VAL A 373 -8.79 1.01 -2.86
C VAL A 373 -9.48 2.29 -2.38
N ALA A 374 -9.73 2.43 -1.08
CA ALA A 374 -10.36 3.63 -0.50
C ALA A 374 -9.56 4.91 -0.78
N LYS A 375 -8.22 4.82 -0.75
CA LYS A 375 -7.33 5.97 -0.98
C LYS A 375 -7.29 6.41 -2.44
N TYR A 376 -7.14 5.48 -3.38
CA TYR A 376 -6.89 5.79 -4.78
C TYR A 376 -8.15 5.79 -5.65
N TYR A 377 -9.12 4.95 -5.32
CA TYR A 377 -10.38 4.79 -6.05
C TYR A 377 -11.59 4.79 -5.11
N PRO A 378 -11.80 5.85 -4.30
CA PRO A 378 -12.85 5.90 -3.28
C PRO A 378 -14.26 5.66 -3.83
N THR A 379 -14.53 6.01 -5.09
CA THR A 379 -15.87 5.87 -5.67
C THR A 379 -16.28 4.43 -5.95
N ILE A 380 -15.34 3.49 -6.00
CA ILE A 380 -15.59 2.05 -6.28
C ILE A 380 -15.15 1.18 -5.09
N PHE A 381 -14.98 1.79 -3.92
CA PHE A 381 -14.66 1.06 -2.71
C PHE A 381 -15.77 0.06 -2.38
N ASN A 382 -15.39 -1.21 -2.21
CA ASN A 382 -16.28 -2.35 -1.96
C ASN A 382 -17.55 -2.36 -2.84
N SER A 383 -17.41 -1.91 -4.09
CA SER A 383 -18.47 -1.97 -5.08
C SER A 383 -18.62 -3.36 -5.67
N ASP A 384 -19.78 -3.63 -6.25
CA ASP A 384 -20.04 -4.81 -7.04
C ASP A 384 -20.75 -4.50 -8.35
N TYR A 385 -20.66 -5.45 -9.27
CA TYR A 385 -21.56 -5.55 -10.40
C TYR A 385 -22.67 -6.56 -10.11
N ASP A 386 -23.87 -6.27 -10.62
CA ASP A 386 -25.01 -7.18 -10.74
C ASP A 386 -25.73 -6.83 -12.06
N GLU A 387 -26.25 -7.82 -12.77
CA GLU A 387 -27.00 -7.61 -14.02
C GLU A 387 -28.19 -6.66 -13.82
N GLU A 388 -28.86 -6.70 -12.66
CA GLU A 388 -29.97 -5.79 -12.35
C GLU A 388 -29.54 -4.32 -12.35
N PHE A 389 -28.27 -4.06 -12.07
CA PHE A 389 -27.67 -2.73 -12.02
C PHE A 389 -26.87 -2.37 -13.27
N PHE A 390 -27.07 -3.06 -14.40
CA PHE A 390 -26.40 -2.76 -15.67
C PHE A 390 -26.62 -1.33 -16.20
N ASN A 391 -27.71 -0.67 -15.77
CA ASN A 391 -28.01 0.74 -16.07
C ASN A 391 -27.53 1.73 -15.00
N SER A 392 -26.80 1.26 -13.98
CA SER A 392 -26.21 2.09 -12.93
C SER A 392 -24.74 2.39 -13.23
N THR A 393 -24.15 3.36 -12.52
CA THR A 393 -22.71 3.65 -12.56
C THR A 393 -21.98 2.82 -11.51
N PRO A 394 -20.69 2.48 -11.70
CA PRO A 394 -19.89 1.83 -10.65
C PRO A 394 -19.95 2.59 -9.32
N ALA A 395 -19.95 3.93 -9.38
CA ALA A 395 -20.05 4.78 -8.18
C ALA A 395 -21.38 4.68 -7.45
N ALA A 396 -22.47 4.29 -8.13
CA ALA A 396 -23.76 4.03 -7.49
C ALA A 396 -23.77 2.71 -6.72
N ARG A 397 -22.76 1.87 -6.91
CA ARG A 397 -22.55 0.59 -6.23
C ARG A 397 -21.52 0.67 -5.12
N PHE A 398 -21.01 1.86 -4.81
CA PHE A 398 -20.13 2.10 -3.67
C PHE A 398 -20.66 1.39 -2.41
N ASP A 399 -19.76 0.67 -1.74
CA ASP A 399 -19.99 0.07 -0.42
C ASP A 399 -21.11 -0.98 -0.33
N HIS A 400 -21.53 -1.57 -1.46
CA HIS A 400 -22.58 -2.60 -1.43
C HIS A 400 -22.12 -3.96 -0.88
N ARG A 401 -20.81 -4.19 -0.71
CA ARG A 401 -20.25 -5.49 -0.30
C ARG A 401 -19.34 -5.48 0.91
N SER A 402 -19.27 -4.38 1.66
CA SER A 402 -18.57 -4.36 2.95
C SER A 402 -19.14 -5.35 3.96
N CYS A 403 -20.42 -5.73 3.86
CA CYS A 403 -20.99 -6.85 4.63
C CYS A 403 -20.43 -8.24 4.27
N LYS A 404 -19.84 -8.41 3.08
CA LYS A 404 -19.47 -9.69 2.49
C LYS A 404 -17.95 -9.89 2.55
N LYS A 405 -17.31 -10.32 1.46
CA LYS A 405 -15.85 -10.52 1.35
C LYS A 405 -15.08 -9.23 0.99
N GLY A 406 -15.71 -8.05 1.07
CA GLY A 406 -15.08 -6.76 0.76
C GLY A 406 -14.59 -6.71 -0.70
N PRO A 407 -13.28 -6.49 -0.95
CA PRO A 407 -12.74 -6.42 -2.31
C PRO A 407 -12.73 -7.78 -3.05
N GLU A 408 -12.69 -8.92 -2.34
CA GLU A 408 -12.59 -10.28 -2.90
C GLU A 408 -11.32 -10.45 -3.77
N THR A 409 -10.19 -10.66 -3.08
CA THR A 409 -8.91 -10.95 -3.74
C THR A 409 -8.92 -12.39 -4.27
N GLU A 410 -8.78 -12.55 -5.58
CA GLU A 410 -8.97 -13.83 -6.27
C GLU A 410 -7.73 -14.24 -7.08
N SER A 411 -7.20 -13.32 -7.89
CA SER A 411 -6.20 -13.65 -8.90
C SER A 411 -4.81 -13.12 -8.57
N LEU A 412 -3.79 -13.92 -8.91
CA LEU A 412 -2.39 -13.60 -8.64
C LEU A 412 -1.52 -13.88 -9.86
N ALA A 413 -0.78 -12.87 -10.31
CA ALA A 413 0.33 -13.05 -11.23
C ALA A 413 1.64 -12.62 -10.55
N ILE A 414 2.74 -13.34 -10.85
CA ILE A 414 4.07 -13.04 -10.31
C ILE A 414 5.05 -12.94 -11.47
N GLY A 415 5.92 -11.94 -11.43
CA GLY A 415 6.91 -11.69 -12.47
C GLY A 415 8.14 -10.95 -11.94
N GLU A 416 9.24 -11.00 -12.69
CA GLU A 416 10.41 -10.18 -12.41
C GLU A 416 10.33 -8.87 -13.21
N VAL A 417 10.43 -7.74 -12.52
CA VAL A 417 10.46 -6.41 -13.12
C VAL A 417 11.68 -5.67 -12.57
N ASP A 418 12.64 -5.38 -13.44
CA ASP A 418 13.89 -4.68 -13.11
C ASP A 418 14.64 -5.27 -11.89
N GLY A 419 14.71 -6.60 -11.80
CA GLY A 419 15.38 -7.31 -10.72
C GLY A 419 14.60 -7.36 -9.39
N LYS A 420 13.32 -6.98 -9.40
CA LYS A 420 12.40 -7.16 -8.26
C LYS A 420 11.37 -8.21 -8.60
N THR A 421 11.06 -9.09 -7.65
CA THR A 421 9.85 -9.93 -7.72
C THR A 421 8.62 -9.04 -7.50
N ALA A 422 7.85 -8.85 -8.56
CA ALA A 422 6.58 -8.14 -8.55
C ALA A 422 5.43 -9.14 -8.51
N PHE A 423 4.37 -8.79 -7.80
CA PHE A 423 3.14 -9.56 -7.77
C PHE A 423 1.94 -8.63 -7.95
N PHE A 424 1.01 -9.11 -8.78
CA PHE A 424 -0.18 -8.42 -9.21
C PHE A 424 -1.36 -9.15 -8.59
N VAL A 425 -2.15 -8.42 -7.80
CA VAL A 425 -3.23 -8.96 -7.00
C VAL A 425 -4.53 -8.40 -7.56
N GLY A 426 -5.30 -9.24 -8.24
CA GLY A 426 -6.60 -8.89 -8.81
C GLY A 426 -7.69 -9.06 -7.77
N ASN A 427 -8.53 -8.04 -7.65
CA ASN A 427 -9.74 -8.10 -6.85
C ASN A 427 -10.93 -8.08 -7.78
N GLU A 428 -11.78 -9.10 -7.68
CA GLU A 428 -12.90 -9.22 -8.60
C GLU A 428 -13.81 -7.99 -8.49
N ARG A 429 -14.28 -7.68 -7.28
CA ARG A 429 -15.51 -6.87 -7.12
C ARG A 429 -15.26 -5.39 -7.30
N SER A 430 -14.20 -4.91 -6.65
CA SER A 430 -13.69 -3.56 -6.91
C SER A 430 -13.04 -3.46 -8.29
N SER A 431 -12.78 -4.60 -8.96
CA SER A 431 -12.20 -4.69 -10.29
C SER A 431 -10.86 -3.96 -10.37
N THR A 432 -10.11 -4.00 -9.26
CA THR A 432 -8.81 -3.35 -9.12
C THR A 432 -7.68 -4.36 -9.15
N ILE A 433 -6.56 -3.97 -9.74
CA ILE A 433 -5.32 -4.73 -9.72
C ILE A 433 -4.30 -3.96 -8.88
N LEU A 434 -3.91 -4.51 -7.73
CA LEU A 434 -2.86 -3.93 -6.90
C LEU A 434 -1.52 -4.54 -7.28
N VAL A 435 -0.49 -3.69 -7.30
CA VAL A 435 0.87 -4.08 -7.63
C VAL A 435 1.73 -3.94 -6.39
N TYR A 436 2.43 -5.00 -6.05
CA TYR A 436 3.39 -5.04 -4.95
C TYR A 436 4.74 -5.55 -5.47
N SER A 437 5.81 -5.30 -4.72
CA SER A 437 7.12 -5.88 -4.99
C SER A 437 7.82 -6.31 -3.70
N LEU A 438 8.70 -7.31 -3.79
CA LEU A 438 9.62 -7.63 -2.70
C LEU A 438 10.79 -6.65 -2.70
N ALA A 439 11.19 -6.25 -1.49
CA ALA A 439 12.25 -5.28 -1.26
C ALA A 439 13.67 -5.83 -1.52
N ASP A 440 13.85 -7.12 -1.25
CA ASP A 440 15.09 -7.90 -1.29
C ASP A 440 14.69 -9.39 -1.36
N GLU A 441 15.53 -10.26 -1.93
CA GLU A 441 15.28 -11.70 -2.03
C GLU A 441 15.27 -12.37 -0.63
N ASP A 442 16.00 -11.80 0.33
CA ASP A 442 16.13 -12.33 1.70
C ASP A 442 15.05 -11.79 2.68
N ILE A 443 14.23 -10.82 2.27
CA ILE A 443 13.20 -10.19 3.12
C ILE A 443 11.84 -10.23 2.43
N ILE A 444 11.00 -11.17 2.88
CA ILE A 444 9.62 -11.34 2.42
C ILE A 444 8.72 -10.31 3.11
N THR A 445 8.87 -9.04 2.72
CA THR A 445 7.92 -7.98 3.09
C THR A 445 7.46 -7.30 1.81
N PRO A 446 6.26 -7.65 1.32
CA PRO A 446 5.59 -6.95 0.26
C PRO A 446 5.57 -5.44 0.44
N VAL A 447 5.90 -4.71 -0.62
CA VAL A 447 5.83 -3.25 -0.64
C VAL A 447 4.91 -2.82 -1.76
N PHE A 448 3.83 -2.14 -1.39
CA PHE A 448 2.88 -1.55 -2.34
C PHE A 448 3.60 -0.66 -3.36
N GLN A 449 3.29 -0.86 -4.63
CA GLN A 449 3.83 -0.10 -5.76
C GLN A 449 2.74 0.82 -6.33
N SER A 450 1.63 0.25 -6.79
CA SER A 450 0.54 0.99 -7.40
C SER A 450 -0.77 0.20 -7.35
N ILE A 451 -1.86 0.84 -7.78
CA ILE A 451 -3.17 0.21 -7.95
C ILE A 451 -3.75 0.70 -9.28
N HIS A 452 -4.43 -0.19 -9.99
CA HIS A 452 -5.00 0.07 -11.30
C HIS A 452 -6.49 -0.28 -11.36
N PHE A 453 -7.28 0.61 -11.96
CA PHE A 453 -8.66 0.38 -12.39
C PHE A 453 -8.80 1.00 -13.79
N SER A 454 -9.20 0.19 -14.77
CA SER A 454 -9.27 0.60 -16.18
C SER A 454 -10.63 1.13 -16.61
N GLY A 455 -11.66 0.98 -15.78
CA GLY A 455 -13.04 1.37 -16.09
C GLY A 455 -13.36 2.86 -15.92
N ARG A 456 -14.57 3.24 -16.33
CA ARG A 456 -15.12 4.61 -16.16
C ARG A 456 -16.17 4.64 -15.07
N THR A 457 -15.92 5.43 -14.02
CA THR A 457 -16.83 5.56 -12.87
C THR A 457 -17.99 6.53 -13.13
N ASP A 458 -17.88 7.38 -14.15
CA ASP A 458 -18.87 8.41 -14.50
C ASP A 458 -19.90 7.96 -15.56
N LEU A 459 -19.71 6.77 -16.14
CA LEU A 459 -20.63 6.17 -17.10
C LEU A 459 -21.40 5.02 -16.45
N THR A 460 -22.58 4.72 -16.98
CA THR A 460 -23.27 3.47 -16.62
C THR A 460 -22.51 2.27 -17.20
N TRP A 461 -22.64 1.09 -16.60
CA TRP A 461 -22.04 -0.14 -17.13
C TRP A 461 -22.42 -0.37 -18.59
N ARG A 462 -23.70 -0.19 -18.94
CA ARG A 462 -24.17 -0.25 -20.34
C ARG A 462 -23.42 0.71 -21.27
N GLN A 463 -23.31 1.99 -20.90
CA GLN A 463 -22.63 2.98 -21.74
C GLN A 463 -21.15 2.68 -21.88
N ALA A 464 -20.48 2.39 -20.75
CA ALA A 464 -19.06 2.06 -20.75
C ALA A 464 -18.76 0.82 -21.60
N TYR A 465 -19.63 -0.19 -21.56
CA TYR A 465 -19.50 -1.40 -22.38
C TYR A 465 -19.70 -1.11 -23.88
N GLN A 466 -20.74 -0.35 -24.22
CA GLN A 466 -21.03 0.06 -25.61
C GLN A 466 -19.89 0.91 -26.20
N ASP A 467 -19.28 1.77 -25.37
CA ASP A 467 -18.17 2.64 -25.74
C ASP A 467 -16.81 1.94 -25.66
N ARG A 468 -16.77 0.66 -25.23
CA ARG A 468 -15.55 -0.15 -25.03
C ARG A 468 -14.52 0.49 -24.07
N VAL A 469 -15.02 1.04 -22.97
CA VAL A 469 -14.25 1.67 -21.89
C VAL A 469 -14.68 1.19 -20.51
N VAL A 470 -15.26 -0.01 -20.43
CA VAL A 470 -15.74 -0.57 -19.16
C VAL A 470 -14.62 -1.05 -18.24
N GLY A 471 -13.47 -1.41 -18.80
CA GLY A 471 -12.35 -1.99 -18.06
C GLY A 471 -12.51 -3.50 -17.84
N ASP A 472 -11.59 -4.07 -17.06
CA ASP A 472 -11.61 -5.49 -16.69
C ASP A 472 -12.46 -5.67 -15.44
N ILE A 473 -13.75 -5.97 -15.64
CA ILE A 473 -14.68 -6.18 -14.53
C ILE A 473 -14.57 -7.63 -14.10
N ASP A 474 -14.30 -7.79 -12.81
CA ASP A 474 -13.97 -9.04 -12.13
C ASP A 474 -12.74 -9.73 -12.76
N PRO A 475 -11.51 -9.24 -12.49
CA PRO A 475 -10.27 -9.85 -12.99
C PRO A 475 -9.98 -11.21 -12.33
N GLU A 476 -10.36 -12.27 -13.02
CA GLU A 476 -10.38 -13.67 -12.56
C GLU A 476 -9.06 -14.39 -12.75
N ASP A 477 -8.35 -14.11 -13.85
CA ASP A 477 -7.04 -14.67 -14.12
C ASP A 477 -6.10 -13.63 -14.72
N MET A 478 -4.83 -13.78 -14.37
CA MET A 478 -3.76 -12.92 -14.84
C MET A 478 -2.51 -13.71 -15.18
N ARG A 479 -1.83 -13.29 -16.26
CA ARG A 479 -0.52 -13.83 -16.64
C ARG A 479 0.49 -12.74 -16.87
N PHE A 480 1.60 -12.82 -16.14
CA PHE A 480 2.77 -12.00 -16.42
C PHE A 480 3.56 -12.57 -17.59
N VAL A 481 3.90 -11.71 -18.56
CA VAL A 481 4.75 -12.05 -19.70
C VAL A 481 6.06 -11.30 -19.54
N SER A 482 7.17 -12.04 -19.53
CA SER A 482 8.50 -11.47 -19.38
C SER A 482 8.88 -10.57 -20.57
N THR A 483 9.86 -9.69 -20.38
CA THR A 483 10.43 -8.89 -21.48
C THR A 483 10.89 -9.73 -22.66
N ARG A 484 11.42 -10.93 -22.39
CA ARG A 484 11.96 -11.84 -23.42
C ARG A 484 10.85 -12.49 -24.25
N ASP A 485 9.73 -12.80 -23.60
CA ASP A 485 8.62 -13.54 -24.20
C ASP A 485 7.55 -12.60 -24.78
N SER A 486 7.74 -11.29 -24.62
CA SER A 486 6.82 -10.26 -25.06
C SER A 486 7.10 -9.79 -26.50
N PRO A 487 6.05 -9.57 -27.32
CA PRO A 487 6.18 -9.03 -28.68
C PRO A 487 6.72 -7.59 -28.72
N THR A 488 6.70 -6.85 -27.60
CA THR A 488 7.14 -5.45 -27.55
C THR A 488 8.53 -5.25 -26.97
N ASN A 489 9.16 -6.31 -26.43
CA ASN A 489 10.34 -6.21 -25.56
C ASN A 489 10.11 -5.33 -24.32
N SER A 490 8.87 -5.28 -23.84
CA SER A 490 8.49 -4.76 -22.51
C SER A 490 7.71 -5.84 -21.78
N PRO A 491 7.85 -5.98 -20.44
CA PRO A 491 7.04 -6.94 -19.70
C PRO A 491 5.56 -6.58 -19.81
N LEU A 492 4.69 -7.58 -19.91
CA LEU A 492 3.25 -7.41 -20.05
C LEU A 492 2.50 -8.09 -18.89
N LEU A 493 1.29 -7.61 -18.62
CA LEU A 493 0.30 -8.31 -17.80
C LEU A 493 -0.94 -8.54 -18.67
N LEU A 494 -1.33 -9.79 -18.81
CA LEU A 494 -2.57 -10.23 -19.45
C LEU A 494 -3.63 -10.40 -18.38
N VAL A 495 -4.85 -9.92 -18.61
CA VAL A 495 -5.94 -9.95 -17.62
C VAL A 495 -7.22 -10.45 -18.28
N ALA A 496 -7.84 -11.48 -17.69
CA ALA A 496 -9.18 -11.95 -18.01
C ALA A 496 -10.19 -11.24 -17.09
N GLY A 497 -11.11 -10.46 -17.65
CA GLY A 497 -12.21 -9.84 -16.89
C GLY A 497 -13.52 -10.56 -17.15
N THR A 498 -13.94 -11.44 -16.24
CA THR A 498 -15.05 -12.39 -16.42
C THR A 498 -16.36 -11.70 -16.72
N VAL A 499 -16.79 -10.79 -15.83
CA VAL A 499 -18.04 -10.05 -15.97
C VAL A 499 -18.04 -9.13 -17.18
N SER A 500 -16.87 -8.60 -17.53
CA SER A 500 -16.73 -7.75 -18.73
C SER A 500 -16.64 -8.56 -20.03
N GLY A 501 -16.38 -9.86 -19.99
CA GLY A 501 -16.10 -10.67 -21.17
C GLY A 501 -14.90 -10.16 -21.96
N THR A 502 -13.84 -9.69 -21.28
CA THR A 502 -12.67 -9.09 -21.94
C THR A 502 -11.35 -9.77 -21.60
N VAL A 503 -10.42 -9.70 -22.55
CA VAL A 503 -8.99 -9.96 -22.33
C VAL A 503 -8.21 -8.68 -22.62
N SER A 504 -7.58 -8.12 -21.59
CA SER A 504 -6.78 -6.90 -21.68
C SER A 504 -5.29 -7.18 -21.61
N VAL A 505 -4.52 -6.33 -22.28
CA VAL A 505 -3.05 -6.34 -22.25
C VAL A 505 -2.57 -5.02 -21.66
N TYR A 506 -1.73 -5.12 -20.64
CA TYR A 506 -1.05 -4.00 -20.00
C TYR A 506 0.45 -4.12 -20.23
N GLU A 507 1.11 -3.01 -20.52
CA GLU A 507 2.56 -2.91 -20.38
C GLU A 507 2.88 -2.62 -18.91
N VAL A 508 3.80 -3.40 -18.33
CA VAL A 508 4.30 -3.19 -16.98
C VAL A 508 5.51 -2.25 -17.06
N ALA A 509 5.45 -1.11 -16.39
CA ALA A 509 6.50 -0.10 -16.45
C ALA A 509 6.86 0.44 -15.07
N GLU A 510 8.10 0.88 -14.87
CA GLU A 510 8.42 1.74 -13.73
C GLU A 510 8.01 3.19 -14.05
N SER A 511 7.17 3.79 -13.22
CA SER A 511 6.91 5.23 -13.25
C SER A 511 7.60 5.93 -12.08
N ASP A 512 8.21 7.08 -12.40
CA ASP A 512 8.68 8.04 -11.40
C ASP A 512 7.55 8.98 -10.92
N ASP A 513 6.29 8.71 -11.27
CA ASP A 513 5.17 9.65 -11.06
C ASP A 513 3.81 8.95 -10.90
N ASP A 514 3.02 9.48 -9.96
CA ASP A 514 1.67 9.04 -9.60
C ASP A 514 0.66 9.45 -10.70
N GLY A 515 0.18 8.46 -11.47
CA GLY A 515 -0.72 8.57 -12.62
C GLY A 515 -1.51 9.87 -12.84
N VAL A 516 -1.07 10.72 -13.78
CA VAL A 516 -1.91 11.76 -14.43
C VAL A 516 -1.53 11.97 -15.93
N SER A 517 -2.57 12.04 -16.77
CA SER A 517 -2.70 12.03 -18.25
C SER A 517 -1.60 12.54 -19.22
N THR A 518 -1.68 11.96 -20.42
CA THR A 518 -0.81 12.01 -21.62
C THR A 518 -0.70 13.34 -22.38
N ALA A 519 -1.51 14.36 -22.08
CA ALA A 519 -1.57 15.60 -22.88
C ALA A 519 -0.34 16.54 -22.72
N GLY A 520 0.49 16.35 -21.69
CA GLY A 520 1.64 17.21 -21.40
C GLY A 520 2.92 16.90 -22.18
N LYS A 521 3.04 15.70 -22.78
CA LYS A 521 4.31 15.16 -23.28
C LYS A 521 4.75 15.75 -24.64
N MET A 522 3.83 16.07 -25.55
CA MET A 522 4.19 16.62 -26.88
C MET A 522 4.85 18.01 -26.83
N LYS A 523 4.58 18.83 -25.81
CA LYS A 523 5.18 20.17 -25.68
C LYS A 523 6.61 20.16 -25.12
N ARG A 524 7.01 19.13 -24.38
CA ARG A 524 8.36 19.05 -23.76
C ARG A 524 9.43 18.57 -24.75
N ALA A 525 9.11 17.63 -25.64
CA ALA A 525 10.05 17.10 -26.63
C ALA A 525 10.55 18.16 -27.63
N TRP A 526 9.69 19.09 -28.03
CA TRP A 526 10.03 20.18 -28.95
C TRP A 526 10.96 21.23 -28.29
N LEU A 527 10.83 21.44 -26.97
CA LEU A 527 11.66 22.35 -26.19
C LEU A 527 13.05 21.77 -25.88
N GLN A 528 13.15 20.46 -25.65
CA GLN A 528 14.43 19.77 -25.41
C GLN A 528 15.34 19.79 -26.65
N HIS A 529 14.77 19.67 -27.85
CA HIS A 529 15.52 19.74 -29.11
C HIS A 529 16.16 21.13 -29.37
N LEU A 530 15.55 22.20 -28.86
CA LEU A 530 16.07 23.58 -28.98
C LEU A 530 17.22 23.88 -28.00
N VAL A 531 17.27 23.20 -26.86
CA VAL A 531 18.33 23.38 -25.84
C VAL A 531 19.61 22.64 -26.22
N ALA A 532 19.50 21.44 -26.79
CA ALA A 532 20.65 20.65 -27.27
C ALA A 532 21.44 21.36 -28.40
N LYS A 533 20.78 22.26 -29.16
CA LYS A 533 21.41 22.98 -30.28
C LYS A 533 22.18 24.24 -29.87
N LYS A 534 22.06 24.70 -28.61
CA LYS A 534 22.62 25.98 -28.14
C LYS A 534 23.81 25.85 -27.17
N LEU A 535 24.11 24.63 -26.70
CA LEU A 535 25.22 24.33 -25.81
C LEU A 535 26.08 23.26 -26.50
N GLY A 536 27.22 23.68 -27.05
CA GLY A 536 28.09 22.85 -27.87
C GLY A 536 28.45 21.52 -27.22
N ALA A 537 28.59 20.50 -28.09
CA ALA A 537 28.99 19.16 -27.74
C ALA A 537 30.33 19.15 -26.99
N ASP A 538 30.31 18.59 -25.77
CA ASP A 538 31.32 17.68 -25.19
C ASP A 538 31.13 17.61 -23.67
N ALA A 539 30.30 16.67 -23.21
CA ALA A 539 30.33 16.18 -21.82
C ALA A 539 29.61 14.83 -21.69
N VAL A 540 30.42 13.78 -21.70
CA VAL A 540 30.31 12.47 -21.00
C VAL A 540 28.98 12.17 -20.29
N SER A 541 28.43 10.99 -20.61
CA SER A 541 27.35 10.28 -19.94
C SER A 541 27.49 10.25 -18.43
N ILE A 542 26.60 10.94 -17.71
CA ILE A 542 26.36 10.75 -16.28
C ILE A 542 24.85 10.81 -16.06
N GLY A 543 24.27 9.68 -15.65
CA GLY A 543 22.87 9.58 -15.23
C GLY A 543 22.55 10.62 -14.17
N ARG A 544 21.54 11.46 -14.44
CA ARG A 544 21.04 12.46 -13.52
C ARG A 544 19.61 12.10 -13.15
N SER A 545 19.43 11.69 -11.89
CA SER A 545 18.16 11.69 -11.18
C SER A 545 17.57 13.10 -11.20
N GLY A 546 16.59 13.34 -12.07
CA GLY A 546 15.58 14.38 -11.90
C GLY A 546 14.34 13.68 -11.36
N GLY A 547 13.59 14.17 -10.38
CA GLY A 547 13.54 15.49 -9.80
C GLY A 547 12.08 15.77 -9.48
N GLU A 548 11.54 15.13 -8.45
CA GLU A 548 10.33 15.57 -7.75
C GLU A 548 10.39 15.12 -6.28
N THR A 549 9.88 15.96 -5.39
CA THR A 549 10.09 15.91 -3.94
C THR A 549 9.21 14.87 -3.26
N SER A 550 9.65 13.63 -3.28
CA SER A 550 9.24 12.54 -2.41
C SER A 550 10.26 11.42 -2.65
N THR A 551 11.32 11.36 -1.84
CA THR A 551 12.36 10.29 -1.84
C THR A 551 13.37 10.62 -0.74
N PHE A 552 12.91 10.63 0.51
CA PHE A 552 13.80 10.34 1.61
C PHE A 552 13.43 8.96 2.11
N SER A 553 14.30 7.97 1.91
CA SER A 553 14.34 6.83 2.80
C SER A 553 14.26 7.33 4.25
N PRO A 554 13.55 6.67 5.14
CA PRO A 554 13.48 7.06 6.54
C PRO A 554 14.87 6.99 7.10
N PRO A 555 15.31 8.03 7.82
CA PRO A 555 16.59 8.01 8.48
C PRO A 555 16.82 6.74 9.32
N VAL A 556 15.76 6.15 9.92
CA VAL A 556 15.82 4.87 10.66
C VAL A 556 16.17 3.69 9.77
N THR A 557 15.57 3.56 8.59
CA THR A 557 15.90 2.44 7.71
C THR A 557 17.31 2.55 7.14
N ARG A 558 17.78 3.78 6.87
CA ARG A 558 19.18 4.00 6.50
C ARG A 558 20.14 3.59 7.62
N TYR A 559 19.78 3.79 8.89
CA TYR A 559 20.57 3.29 10.02
C TYR A 559 20.59 1.75 10.05
N ARG A 560 19.42 1.10 9.86
CA ARG A 560 19.34 -0.37 9.80
C ARG A 560 20.17 -0.95 8.63
N GLN A 561 20.16 -0.28 7.48
CA GLN A 561 20.84 -0.71 6.26
C GLN A 561 22.36 -0.45 6.27
N PHE A 562 22.80 0.72 6.74
CA PHE A 562 24.21 1.17 6.61
C PHE A 562 24.93 1.32 7.96
N GLY A 563 24.23 1.16 9.08
CA GLY A 563 24.79 1.27 10.42
C GLY A 563 24.99 2.71 10.90
N LYS A 564 26.02 2.91 11.73
CA LYS A 564 26.24 4.09 12.57
C LYS A 564 26.59 5.38 11.82
N ILE A 565 27.00 5.26 10.56
CA ILE A 565 27.33 6.36 9.67
C ILE A 565 26.99 5.99 8.21
N SER A 566 26.50 6.93 7.42
CA SER A 566 26.24 6.70 5.99
C SER A 566 26.57 7.92 5.14
N LYS A 567 26.88 7.71 3.86
CA LYS A 567 27.21 8.77 2.89
C LYS A 567 26.20 8.72 1.74
N GLU A 568 25.71 9.88 1.34
CA GLU A 568 24.72 10.02 0.26
C GLU A 568 25.02 11.28 -0.56
N THR A 569 24.82 11.22 -1.87
CA THR A 569 24.93 12.38 -2.75
C THR A 569 23.56 12.67 -3.35
N ILE A 570 23.01 13.85 -3.06
CA ILE A 570 21.70 14.31 -3.54
C ILE A 570 21.91 15.57 -4.38
N GLY A 571 21.51 15.53 -5.65
CA GLY A 571 21.80 16.60 -6.60
C GLY A 571 23.31 16.82 -6.73
N ASN A 572 23.79 18.02 -6.39
CA ASN A 572 25.22 18.37 -6.39
C ASN A 572 25.84 18.43 -4.98
N LYS A 573 25.16 17.91 -3.95
CA LYS A 573 25.59 17.99 -2.55
C LYS A 573 25.86 16.60 -1.99
N THR A 574 26.96 16.46 -1.25
CA THR A 574 27.30 15.22 -0.53
C THR A 574 27.00 15.39 0.96
N PHE A 575 26.26 14.43 1.50
CA PHE A 575 25.84 14.35 2.90
C PHE A 575 26.48 13.15 3.58
N VAL A 576 26.96 13.34 4.81
CA VAL A 576 27.39 12.25 5.71
C VAL A 576 26.44 12.25 6.90
N SER A 577 25.57 11.24 6.99
CA SER A 577 24.65 11.06 8.10
C SER A 577 25.32 10.35 9.26
N VAL A 578 25.15 10.88 10.47
CA VAL A 578 25.70 10.32 11.71
C VAL A 578 24.55 10.00 12.67
N TYR A 579 24.58 8.77 13.19
CA TYR A 579 23.52 8.21 14.05
C TYR A 579 24.00 7.92 15.47
N ASP A 580 25.28 7.55 15.64
CA ASP A 580 25.85 7.22 16.95
C ASP A 580 26.05 8.50 17.79
N PRO A 581 25.50 8.56 19.01
CA PRO A 581 25.60 9.75 19.84
C PRO A 581 27.03 10.08 20.32
N ARG A 582 27.96 9.12 20.28
CA ARG A 582 29.40 9.34 20.55
C ARG A 582 30.08 10.08 19.41
N ASP A 583 29.72 9.78 18.17
CA ASP A 583 30.19 10.50 16.99
C ASP A 583 29.57 11.89 16.91
N ILE A 584 28.30 12.02 17.27
CA ILE A 584 27.62 13.32 17.38
C ILE A 584 28.33 14.19 18.43
N GLU A 585 28.67 13.62 19.59
CA GLU A 585 29.47 14.31 20.59
C GLU A 585 30.85 14.73 20.04
N THR A 586 31.55 13.81 19.38
CA THR A 586 32.87 14.07 18.78
C THR A 586 32.81 15.21 17.77
N LEU A 587 31.79 15.23 16.91
CA LEU A 587 31.50 16.30 15.96
C LEU A 587 31.34 17.65 16.67
N PHE A 588 30.48 17.74 17.69
CA PHE A 588 30.22 19.00 18.39
C PHE A 588 31.37 19.47 19.28
N ARG A 589 32.19 18.56 19.83
CA ARG A 589 33.42 18.92 20.56
C ARG A 589 34.51 19.44 19.63
N THR A 590 34.50 18.99 18.38
CA THR A 590 35.48 19.35 17.35
C THR A 590 35.14 20.68 16.66
N GLU A 591 33.87 21.09 16.75
CA GLU A 591 33.30 22.30 16.17
C GLU A 591 33.99 23.58 16.69
N GLY A 592 34.32 24.48 15.77
CA GLY A 592 34.91 25.78 16.10
C GLY A 592 33.89 26.81 16.62
N PRO A 593 34.34 28.01 17.03
CA PRO A 593 33.47 29.05 17.60
C PRO A 593 32.46 29.65 16.60
N ASN A 594 32.67 29.43 15.31
CA ASN A 594 31.82 29.90 14.22
C ASN A 594 31.29 28.71 13.39
N PRO A 595 30.38 27.90 13.95
CA PRO A 595 29.86 26.72 13.27
C PRO A 595 29.23 27.06 11.93
N SER A 596 29.56 26.27 10.91
CA SER A 596 29.03 26.39 9.56
C SER A 596 28.02 25.28 9.27
N TRP A 597 27.05 25.60 8.41
CA TRP A 597 26.03 24.68 7.94
C TRP A 597 25.71 24.99 6.47
N MET A 598 24.91 24.13 5.85
CA MET A 598 24.50 24.30 4.45
C MET A 598 23.71 25.61 4.27
N GLN A 599 24.18 26.48 3.38
CA GLN A 599 23.44 27.67 2.97
C GLN A 599 22.25 27.29 2.08
N LEU A 600 21.17 28.07 2.21
CA LEU A 600 19.92 27.88 1.49
C LEU A 600 19.90 28.81 0.30
N MET A 601 20.11 28.23 -0.87
CA MET A 601 20.44 28.95 -2.11
C MET A 601 19.25 29.76 -2.62
N ALA A 602 18.06 29.16 -2.61
CA ALA A 602 16.83 29.80 -3.07
C ALA A 602 16.44 30.93 -2.11
N LEU A 603 16.50 30.70 -0.80
CA LEU A 603 16.23 31.75 0.18
C LEU A 603 17.26 32.90 0.11
N GLY A 604 18.54 32.56 -0.06
CA GLY A 604 19.61 33.54 -0.20
C GLY A 604 19.41 34.43 -1.41
N GLU A 605 18.99 33.84 -2.53
CA GLU A 605 18.67 34.55 -3.76
C GLU A 605 17.44 35.45 -3.61
N VAL A 606 16.37 34.98 -2.96
CA VAL A 606 15.19 35.83 -2.66
C VAL A 606 15.60 37.05 -1.83
N ARG A 607 16.38 36.86 -0.75
CA ARG A 607 16.81 37.97 0.11
C ARG A 607 17.67 38.98 -0.65
N LYS A 608 18.58 38.52 -1.52
CA LYS A 608 19.36 39.39 -2.41
C LYS A 608 18.46 40.23 -3.31
N ARG A 609 17.47 39.62 -3.97
CA ARG A 609 16.51 40.31 -4.85
C ARG A 609 15.66 41.35 -4.12
N LEU A 610 15.28 41.06 -2.88
CA LEU A 610 14.53 41.99 -2.03
C LEU A 610 15.41 43.05 -1.34
N GLY A 611 16.72 43.07 -1.61
CA GLY A 611 17.67 43.99 -0.97
C GLY A 611 17.76 43.78 0.56
N LYS A 612 17.49 42.57 1.05
CA LYS A 612 17.49 42.21 2.48
C LYS A 612 18.78 41.48 2.87
N PRO A 613 19.24 41.61 4.13
CA PRO A 613 20.38 40.83 4.62
C PRO A 613 20.05 39.33 4.64
N LEU A 614 21.06 38.48 4.39
CA LEU A 614 20.92 37.01 4.36
C LEU A 614 20.39 36.44 5.68
N GLY A 615 20.61 37.16 6.79
CA GLY A 615 20.11 36.86 8.13
C GLY A 615 20.74 35.63 8.76
N MET A 616 20.41 35.37 10.02
CA MET A 616 21.08 34.35 10.84
C MET A 616 21.06 32.94 10.22
N ILE A 617 20.04 32.65 9.42
CA ILE A 617 19.90 31.36 8.75
C ILE A 617 20.99 31.17 7.66
N ASN A 618 21.22 32.12 6.76
CA ASN A 618 22.18 31.96 5.66
C ASN A 618 23.57 32.57 5.92
N GLU A 619 23.70 33.43 6.93
CA GLU A 619 25.00 33.98 7.31
C GLU A 619 25.94 32.90 7.90
N THR A 620 27.24 33.10 7.73
CA THR A 620 28.31 32.24 8.28
C THR A 620 29.44 33.08 8.87
N GLY A 621 30.39 32.45 9.56
CA GLY A 621 31.57 33.12 10.10
C GLY A 621 31.24 34.23 11.10
N GLN A 622 32.03 35.32 11.04
CA GLN A 622 31.93 36.44 12.00
C GLN A 622 30.59 37.18 11.92
N LYS A 623 30.00 37.32 10.72
CA LYS A 623 28.70 37.98 10.54
C LYS A 623 27.58 37.20 11.22
N TRP A 624 27.55 35.89 11.03
CA TRP A 624 26.62 35.02 11.77
C TRP A 624 26.81 35.17 13.28
N ARG A 625 28.07 35.16 13.74
CA ARG A 625 28.38 35.29 15.17
C ARG A 625 27.83 36.60 15.74
N GLN A 626 28.05 37.74 15.07
CA GLN A 626 27.51 39.03 15.51
C GLN A 626 25.98 38.99 15.63
N LEU A 627 25.27 38.49 14.61
CA LEU A 627 23.81 38.34 14.65
C LEU A 627 23.35 37.41 15.78
N ARG A 628 24.05 36.30 15.99
CA ARG A 628 23.75 35.31 17.03
C ARG A 628 23.93 35.90 18.43
N TYR A 629 25.04 36.59 18.69
CA TYR A 629 25.31 37.23 19.97
C TYR A 629 24.29 38.34 20.30
N ALA A 630 23.87 39.11 19.31
CA ALA A 630 22.82 40.11 19.50
C ALA A 630 21.50 39.45 19.94
N ALA A 631 21.06 38.42 19.22
CA ALA A 631 19.77 37.78 19.48
C ALA A 631 19.75 36.90 20.74
N GLN A 632 20.83 36.17 21.04
CA GLN A 632 20.86 35.23 22.17
C GLN A 632 20.63 35.91 23.52
N SER A 633 21.08 37.16 23.65
CA SER A 633 20.92 37.96 24.86
C SER A 633 19.44 38.23 25.19
N LYS A 634 18.56 38.20 24.18
CA LYS A 634 17.12 38.45 24.31
C LYS A 634 16.29 37.17 24.28
N LEU A 635 16.68 36.19 23.47
CA LEU A 635 15.87 34.99 23.19
C LEU A 635 16.30 33.73 23.96
N LEU A 636 17.50 33.71 24.54
CA LEU A 636 18.01 32.57 25.32
C LEU A 636 18.32 32.91 26.77
N ASN A 637 18.46 34.19 27.12
CA ASN A 637 18.69 34.62 28.50
C ASN A 637 17.41 34.40 29.34
N PRO A 638 17.46 33.61 30.43
CA PRO A 638 16.28 33.32 31.25
C PRO A 638 15.52 34.57 31.73
N LYS A 639 16.22 35.64 32.12
CA LYS A 639 15.60 36.89 32.59
C LYS A 639 14.85 37.65 31.48
N SER A 640 15.34 37.56 30.26
CA SER A 640 14.69 38.20 29.10
C SER A 640 13.53 37.36 28.59
N VAL A 641 13.65 36.04 28.63
CA VAL A 641 12.58 35.15 28.14
C VAL A 641 11.40 35.12 29.12
N SER A 642 11.63 35.26 30.43
CA SER A 642 10.54 35.33 31.41
C SER A 642 9.56 36.49 31.20
N SER A 643 9.94 37.56 30.49
CA SER A 643 9.00 38.64 30.17
C SER A 643 7.95 38.26 29.14
N PHE A 644 8.12 37.15 28.41
CA PHE A 644 7.11 36.65 27.45
C PHE A 644 6.01 35.84 28.13
N VAL A 645 6.24 35.36 29.36
CA VAL A 645 5.28 34.49 30.07
C VAL A 645 3.88 35.10 30.16
N PRO A 646 3.68 36.38 30.54
CA PRO A 646 2.32 36.94 30.64
C PRO A 646 1.54 36.90 29.32
N VAL A 647 2.20 37.23 28.20
CA VAL A 647 1.52 37.25 26.90
C VAL A 647 1.28 35.83 26.36
N LEU A 648 2.20 34.89 26.60
CA LEU A 648 1.99 33.48 26.27
C LEU A 648 0.88 32.86 27.12
N ASP A 649 0.78 33.23 28.41
CA ASP A 649 -0.31 32.80 29.30
C ASP A 649 -1.68 33.24 28.78
N GLU A 650 -1.79 34.50 28.35
CA GLU A 650 -2.99 35.07 27.77
C GLU A 650 -3.39 34.33 26.48
N ILE A 651 -2.46 34.15 25.55
CA ILE A 651 -2.69 33.45 24.28
C ILE A 651 -3.10 31.99 24.50
N SER A 652 -2.48 31.29 25.44
CA SER A 652 -2.86 29.92 25.78
C SER A 652 -4.23 29.83 26.47
N ARG A 653 -4.67 30.87 27.20
CA ARG A 653 -6.06 30.93 27.72
C ARG A 653 -7.07 31.09 26.60
N ASP A 654 -6.79 31.96 25.64
CA ASP A 654 -7.64 32.15 24.46
C ASP A 654 -7.79 30.84 23.67
N PHE A 655 -6.69 30.10 23.50
CA PHE A 655 -6.71 28.78 22.86
C PHE A 655 -7.55 27.76 23.63
N VAL A 656 -7.38 27.65 24.96
CA VAL A 656 -8.19 26.75 25.80
C VAL A 656 -9.67 27.10 25.74
N GLU A 657 -10.01 28.38 25.73
CA GLU A 657 -11.40 28.83 25.60
C GLU A 657 -11.99 28.55 24.21
N LYS A 658 -11.15 28.61 23.16
CA LYS A 658 -11.52 28.18 21.81
C LYS A 658 -11.83 26.67 21.78
N LEU A 659 -10.98 25.85 22.40
CA LEU A 659 -11.24 24.41 22.54
C LEU A 659 -12.51 24.10 23.33
N ARG A 660 -12.85 24.90 24.36
CA ARG A 660 -14.07 24.76 25.15
C ARG A 660 -15.33 25.07 24.36
N THR A 661 -15.30 26.14 23.55
CA THR A 661 -16.49 26.62 22.83
C THR A 661 -16.69 25.99 21.46
N GLY A 662 -15.65 25.43 20.85
CA GLY A 662 -15.70 24.69 19.59
C GLY A 662 -15.99 23.20 19.78
N ARG A 663 -17.03 22.85 20.55
CA ARG A 663 -17.41 21.45 20.85
C ARG A 663 -18.84 21.13 20.45
N SER A 664 -19.07 19.87 20.12
CA SER A 664 -20.42 19.31 19.96
C SER A 664 -21.10 19.23 21.33
N ALA A 665 -22.31 19.77 21.43
CA ALA A 665 -23.11 19.69 22.66
C ALA A 665 -23.56 18.25 23.00
N ALA A 666 -23.50 17.33 22.02
CA ALA A 666 -23.92 15.94 22.16
C ALA A 666 -22.75 14.98 22.49
N THR A 667 -21.58 15.18 21.88
CA THR A 667 -20.46 14.22 21.94
C THR A 667 -19.24 14.72 22.72
N LEU A 668 -19.21 16.02 23.06
CA LEU A 668 -18.04 16.72 23.66
C LEU A 668 -16.76 16.66 22.80
N GLU A 669 -16.88 16.20 21.56
CA GLU A 669 -15.80 16.21 20.56
C GLU A 669 -15.54 17.63 20.05
N PRO A 670 -14.29 17.97 19.72
CA PRO A 670 -14.00 19.22 19.05
C PRO A 670 -14.63 19.23 17.65
N THR A 671 -15.48 20.22 17.37
CA THR A 671 -15.97 20.52 16.02
C THR A 671 -14.99 21.39 15.22
N ILE A 672 -13.78 21.57 15.75
CA ILE A 672 -12.75 22.48 15.25
C ILE A 672 -11.55 21.69 14.74
N ASP A 673 -10.99 22.16 13.63
CA ASP A 673 -9.73 21.65 13.08
C ASP A 673 -8.58 22.01 14.02
N LEU A 674 -8.11 21.02 14.78
CA LEU A 674 -7.09 21.20 15.80
C LEU A 674 -5.74 21.64 15.21
N ASP A 675 -5.37 21.18 14.00
CA ASP A 675 -4.14 21.59 13.33
C ASP A 675 -4.23 23.06 12.93
N ALA A 676 -5.34 23.48 12.34
CA ALA A 676 -5.57 24.88 11.98
C ALA A 676 -5.52 25.80 13.21
N GLU A 677 -6.13 25.41 14.33
CA GLU A 677 -6.12 26.21 15.56
C GLU A 677 -4.74 26.23 16.24
N LEU A 678 -4.00 25.12 16.24
CA LEU A 678 -2.63 25.09 16.78
C LEU A 678 -1.65 25.92 15.93
N ARG A 679 -1.86 26.00 14.62
CA ARG A 679 -1.09 26.90 13.74
C ARG A 679 -1.36 28.37 14.05
N LYS A 680 -2.63 28.74 14.24
CA LYS A 680 -3.02 30.08 14.70
C LYS A 680 -2.38 30.42 16.04
N TRP A 681 -2.44 29.49 16.99
CA TRP A 681 -1.82 29.65 18.30
C TRP A 681 -0.30 29.86 18.24
N SER A 682 0.41 29.07 17.43
CA SER A 682 1.87 29.24 17.32
C SER A 682 2.24 30.55 16.60
N LEU A 683 1.47 30.97 15.59
CA LEU A 683 1.68 32.25 14.91
C LEU A 683 1.44 33.44 15.85
N GLU A 684 0.32 33.44 16.58
CA GLU A 684 -0.03 34.45 17.58
C GLU A 684 1.07 34.54 18.66
N SER A 685 1.51 33.39 19.19
CA SER A 685 2.56 33.32 20.21
C SER A 685 3.88 33.94 19.76
N VAL A 686 4.36 33.57 18.56
CA VAL A 686 5.63 34.10 18.02
C VAL A 686 5.53 35.58 17.69
N VAL A 687 4.42 36.02 17.08
CA VAL A 687 4.23 37.43 16.72
C VAL A 687 4.11 38.31 17.96
N SER A 688 3.36 37.88 18.98
CA SER A 688 3.23 38.64 20.21
C SER A 688 4.54 38.68 21.01
N ALA A 689 5.30 37.59 21.04
CA ALA A 689 6.60 37.57 21.69
C ALA A 689 7.65 38.45 20.96
N THR A 690 7.59 38.54 19.62
CA THR A 690 8.63 39.23 18.83
C THR A 690 8.29 40.67 18.47
N LEU A 691 7.02 40.96 18.18
CA LEU A 691 6.54 42.27 17.75
C LEU A 691 5.72 42.99 18.83
N GLY A 692 5.36 42.32 19.92
CA GLY A 692 4.58 42.91 21.02
C GLY A 692 3.13 43.22 20.65
N ILE A 693 2.61 42.60 19.58
CA ILE A 693 1.24 42.79 19.08
C ILE A 693 0.46 41.48 19.11
N ARG A 694 -0.82 41.56 19.45
CA ARG A 694 -1.78 40.45 19.32
C ARG A 694 -2.37 40.47 17.91
N LEU A 695 -2.41 39.33 17.22
CA LEU A 695 -3.09 39.20 15.92
C LEU A 695 -4.60 39.02 16.10
N GLY A 696 -5.00 38.45 17.24
CA GLY A 696 -6.41 38.22 17.58
C GLY A 696 -7.04 37.05 16.82
N CYS A 697 -6.25 36.13 16.26
CA CYS A 697 -6.79 34.99 15.49
C CYS A 697 -7.37 33.87 16.36
N LEU A 698 -7.22 33.97 17.69
CA LEU A 698 -7.83 33.08 18.69
C LEU A 698 -9.04 33.69 19.43
N GLN A 699 -9.34 34.97 19.25
CA GLN A 699 -10.36 35.68 20.03
C GLN A 699 -11.79 35.35 19.57
N LYS A 700 -12.73 35.13 20.51
CA LYS A 700 -14.13 34.71 20.27
C LYS A 700 -14.91 35.54 19.23
N HIS A 701 -14.64 36.83 19.13
CA HIS A 701 -15.38 37.81 18.31
C HIS A 701 -14.81 37.97 16.90
N ARG A 702 -13.74 37.23 16.57
CA ARG A 702 -13.11 37.19 15.25
C ARG A 702 -13.11 35.74 14.76
N GLN A 703 -14.20 35.33 14.10
CA GLN A 703 -14.27 33.99 13.48
C GLN A 703 -13.37 33.87 12.23
N ILE A 704 -13.06 35.00 11.59
CA ILE A 704 -12.22 35.08 10.39
C ILE A 704 -11.00 35.95 10.74
N PRO A 705 -9.76 35.46 10.53
CA PRO A 705 -8.57 36.30 10.63
C PRO A 705 -8.70 37.53 9.72
N ASP A 706 -8.12 38.67 10.10
CA ASP A 706 -7.97 39.73 9.09
C ASP A 706 -7.12 39.22 7.91
N LYS A 707 -7.32 39.84 6.75
CA LYS A 707 -6.68 39.43 5.50
C LYS A 707 -5.15 39.32 5.63
N ASP A 708 -4.53 40.21 6.40
CA ASP A 708 -3.08 40.19 6.61
C ASP A 708 -2.63 38.94 7.39
N THR A 709 -3.43 38.53 8.40
CA THR A 709 -3.19 37.31 9.17
C THR A 709 -3.43 36.04 8.34
N GLU A 710 -4.47 36.03 7.50
CA GLU A 710 -4.73 34.93 6.58
C GLU A 710 -3.63 34.80 5.53
N ASP A 711 -3.21 35.90 4.92
CA ASP A 711 -2.14 35.95 3.94
C ASP A 711 -0.81 35.45 4.56
N LEU A 712 -0.55 35.74 5.85
CA LEU A 712 0.61 35.23 6.59
C LEU A 712 0.58 33.71 6.78
N LEU A 713 -0.57 33.15 7.17
CA LEU A 713 -0.75 31.69 7.31
C LEU A 713 -0.56 30.98 5.96
N GLN A 714 -1.21 31.48 4.90
CA GLN A 714 -1.07 30.92 3.55
C GLN A 714 0.38 31.02 3.03
N SER A 715 1.07 32.11 3.35
CA SER A 715 2.46 32.31 2.96
C SER A 715 3.41 31.36 3.68
N SER A 716 3.13 31.01 4.94
CA SER A 716 3.86 29.97 5.69
C SER A 716 3.80 28.62 4.97
N ASP A 717 2.60 28.20 4.59
CA ASP A 717 2.36 26.90 3.97
C ASP A 717 2.95 26.85 2.56
N ALA A 718 2.74 27.91 1.77
CA ALA A 718 3.33 28.05 0.45
C ALA A 718 4.86 28.05 0.51
N PHE A 719 5.46 28.68 1.53
CA PHE A 719 6.90 28.65 1.76
C PHE A 719 7.41 27.23 2.01
N LEU A 720 6.78 26.48 2.93
CA LEU A 720 7.22 25.12 3.28
C LEU A 720 7.07 24.16 2.09
N ASP A 721 5.95 24.22 1.37
CA ASP A 721 5.68 23.39 0.17
C ASP A 721 6.68 23.63 -0.97
N THR A 722 7.09 24.89 -1.18
CA THR A 722 7.97 25.24 -2.30
C THR A 722 9.46 25.21 -1.98
N TRP A 723 9.83 25.32 -0.70
CA TRP A 723 11.23 25.34 -0.25
C TRP A 723 11.99 24.06 -0.60
N SER A 724 11.45 22.88 -0.24
CA SER A 724 12.12 21.58 -0.47
C SER A 724 12.46 21.40 -1.95
N LYS A 725 11.48 21.71 -2.80
CA LYS A 725 11.55 21.63 -4.26
C LYS A 725 12.67 22.50 -4.82
N LEU A 726 12.87 23.69 -4.26
CA LEU A 726 13.87 24.66 -4.75
C LEU A 726 15.26 24.48 -4.15
N GLU A 727 15.38 23.97 -2.93
CA GLU A 727 16.67 23.80 -2.25
C GLU A 727 17.38 22.47 -2.57
N LEU A 728 16.59 21.44 -2.91
CA LEU A 728 17.09 20.10 -3.26
C LEU A 728 17.02 19.82 -4.77
N GLY A 729 16.15 20.51 -5.50
CA GLY A 729 16.02 20.38 -6.95
C GLY A 729 17.09 21.16 -7.74
N PRO A 730 17.17 20.94 -9.07
CA PRO A 730 18.07 21.70 -9.94
C PRO A 730 17.72 23.21 -9.89
N PRO A 731 18.71 24.11 -9.88
CA PRO A 731 18.48 25.55 -9.70
C PRO A 731 17.95 26.24 -10.97
N LEU A 732 16.95 25.67 -11.63
CA LEU A 732 16.34 26.20 -12.87
C LEU A 732 15.78 27.62 -12.69
N TYR A 733 15.43 27.98 -11.46
CA TYR A 733 14.99 29.32 -11.09
C TYR A 733 16.04 30.42 -11.29
N MET A 734 17.34 30.04 -11.36
CA MET A 734 18.41 30.97 -11.70
C MET A 734 18.42 31.31 -13.20
N LEU A 735 17.82 30.47 -14.04
CA LEU A 735 17.78 30.66 -15.50
C LEU A 735 16.46 31.29 -15.97
N TYR A 736 15.32 30.88 -15.41
CA TYR A 736 14.01 31.45 -15.72
C TYR A 736 13.01 31.29 -14.56
N PRO A 737 12.03 32.19 -14.41
CA PRO A 737 11.12 32.18 -13.26
C PRO A 737 10.06 31.07 -13.34
N THR A 738 10.39 29.89 -12.80
CA THR A 738 9.49 28.73 -12.71
C THR A 738 8.22 29.04 -11.89
N LYS A 739 7.16 28.23 -12.04
CA LYS A 739 5.93 28.37 -11.23
C LYS A 739 6.24 28.24 -9.73
N THR A 740 7.01 27.22 -9.35
CA THR A 740 7.48 26.98 -7.98
C THR A 740 8.29 28.16 -7.44
N TRP A 741 9.20 28.71 -8.24
CA TRP A 741 9.98 29.90 -7.86
C TRP A 741 9.11 31.13 -7.64
N ARG A 742 8.12 31.39 -8.51
CA ARG A 742 7.20 32.52 -8.36
C ARG A 742 6.33 32.39 -7.11
N LYS A 743 5.83 31.18 -6.82
CA LYS A 743 5.08 30.89 -5.59
C LYS A 743 5.96 31.09 -4.35
N PHE A 744 7.21 30.60 -4.38
CA PHE A 744 8.19 30.81 -3.30
C PHE A 744 8.54 32.28 -3.09
N LEU A 745 8.77 33.04 -4.16
CA LEU A 745 9.06 34.48 -4.09
C LEU A 745 7.90 35.25 -3.46
N ARG A 746 6.67 35.03 -3.95
CA ARG A 746 5.45 35.67 -3.43
C ARG A 746 5.21 35.34 -1.96
N ALA A 747 5.38 34.07 -1.56
CA ALA A 747 5.29 33.66 -0.16
C ALA A 747 6.31 34.44 0.71
N ASN A 748 7.56 34.55 0.24
CA ASN A 748 8.62 35.26 0.97
C ASN A 748 8.45 36.79 1.03
N GLU A 749 7.76 37.43 0.09
CA GLU A 749 7.50 38.89 0.13
C GLU A 749 6.72 39.32 1.38
N LEU A 750 5.81 38.45 1.84
CA LEU A 750 5.04 38.64 3.06
C LEU A 750 5.69 37.93 4.26
N TRP A 751 6.08 36.66 4.09
CA TRP A 751 6.60 35.81 5.16
C TRP A 751 7.92 36.29 5.75
N LEU A 752 8.82 36.92 4.98
CA LEU A 752 10.07 37.48 5.52
C LEU A 752 9.87 38.69 6.43
N ARG A 753 8.64 39.23 6.52
CA ARG A 753 8.28 40.29 7.47
C ARG A 753 8.02 39.74 8.87
N VAL A 754 7.64 38.46 8.97
CA VAL A 754 7.32 37.76 10.23
C VAL A 754 8.35 36.64 10.40
N LEU A 755 9.47 36.94 11.08
CA LEU A 755 10.64 36.07 11.14
C LEU A 755 10.35 34.70 11.81
N PRO A 756 10.33 33.58 11.08
CA PRO A 756 10.24 32.26 11.69
C PRO A 756 11.65 31.69 11.93
N ALA A 757 11.83 31.04 13.08
CA ALA A 757 13.03 30.26 13.38
C ALA A 757 12.93 28.88 12.72
N PHE A 758 13.94 28.53 11.92
CA PHE A 758 14.13 27.18 11.38
C PHE A 758 15.25 26.48 12.13
N SER A 759 15.06 25.20 12.46
CA SER A 759 16.10 24.35 13.05
C SER A 759 16.54 23.33 12.00
N MET A 760 17.78 23.44 11.51
CA MET A 760 18.43 22.29 10.86
C MET A 760 19.70 21.90 11.60
N ARG A 761 19.97 20.59 11.59
CA ARG A 761 20.97 19.95 12.45
C ARG A 761 22.29 19.64 11.73
N ASN A 762 22.48 20.15 10.51
CA ASN A 762 23.67 19.83 9.72
C ASN A 762 24.87 20.68 10.13
N ARG A 763 26.08 20.14 9.93
CA ARG A 763 27.36 20.82 10.17
C ARG A 763 28.31 20.66 9.00
N ILE A 764 29.15 21.66 8.78
CA ILE A 764 30.26 21.63 7.84
C ILE A 764 31.52 21.98 8.64
N LEU A 765 32.48 21.07 8.68
CA LEU A 765 33.77 21.29 9.32
C LEU A 765 34.81 21.73 8.28
N ASP A 766 35.74 22.58 8.69
CA ASP A 766 36.88 23.06 7.89
C ASP A 766 38.12 22.14 7.98
N LYS A 767 38.02 21.08 8.78
CA LYS A 767 39.07 20.09 9.03
C LYS A 767 38.51 18.67 8.96
N GLU A 768 39.40 17.70 8.72
CA GLU A 768 39.07 16.28 8.73
C GLU A 768 38.63 15.84 10.14
N ILE A 769 37.70 14.91 10.22
CA ILE A 769 37.25 14.28 11.46
C ILE A 769 37.09 12.76 11.25
N VAL A 770 37.35 11.97 12.30
CA VAL A 770 37.08 10.53 12.29
C VAL A 770 35.77 10.27 13.03
N LEU A 771 34.81 9.62 12.38
CA LEU A 771 33.51 9.26 12.93
C LEU A 771 33.22 7.80 12.59
N SER A 772 32.86 6.98 13.58
CA SER A 772 32.64 5.53 13.42
C SER A 772 33.80 4.80 12.69
N GLY A 773 35.04 5.27 12.87
CA GLY A 773 36.23 4.71 12.20
C GLY A 773 36.48 5.23 10.77
N TYR A 774 35.58 6.03 10.20
CA TYR A 774 35.73 6.61 8.87
C TYR A 774 36.29 8.03 8.92
N ARG A 775 37.23 8.34 8.01
CA ARG A 775 37.72 9.71 7.80
C ARG A 775 36.73 10.50 6.96
N VAL A 776 36.17 11.55 7.55
CA VAL A 776 35.28 12.49 6.87
C VAL A 776 36.10 13.74 6.50
N PRO A 777 36.24 14.04 5.19
CA PRO A 777 37.08 15.16 4.76
C PRO A 777 36.45 16.52 5.10
N PRO A 778 37.26 17.59 5.12
CA PRO A 778 36.76 18.96 5.26
C PRO A 778 35.69 19.31 4.23
N ASN A 779 34.81 20.25 4.58
CA ASN A 779 33.79 20.86 3.73
C ASN A 779 32.65 19.93 3.24
N VAL A 780 32.48 18.77 3.88
CA VAL A 780 31.32 17.89 3.65
C VAL A 780 30.16 18.27 4.59
N ILE A 781 28.92 18.07 4.13
CA ILE A 781 27.72 18.34 4.93
C ILE A 781 27.44 17.13 5.82
N ILE A 782 27.68 17.26 7.11
CA ILE A 782 27.40 16.22 8.11
C ILE A 782 25.98 16.41 8.66
N ARG A 783 25.10 15.42 8.51
CA ARG A 783 23.72 15.42 9.04
C ARG A 783 23.69 14.72 10.40
N VAL A 784 23.13 15.40 11.41
CA VAL A 784 22.93 14.86 12.75
C VAL A 784 21.48 14.40 12.93
N LEU A 785 21.27 13.10 13.15
CA LEU A 785 19.95 12.45 13.09
C LEU A 785 19.47 11.97 14.46
N THR A 786 19.50 12.84 15.48
CA THR A 786 19.06 12.49 16.85
C THR A 786 17.61 12.03 16.99
N HIS A 787 16.75 12.28 15.98
CA HIS A 787 15.39 11.73 15.98
C HIS A 787 15.39 10.22 15.70
N VAL A 788 16.37 9.72 14.95
CA VAL A 788 16.61 8.27 14.80
C VAL A 788 17.25 7.74 16.07
N THR A 789 18.30 8.41 16.55
CA THR A 789 19.03 7.97 17.74
C THR A 789 18.12 7.81 18.96
N GLY A 790 17.12 8.68 19.12
CA GLY A 790 16.11 8.60 20.18
C GLY A 790 15.15 7.41 20.09
N GLN A 791 15.07 6.74 18.95
CA GLN A 791 14.23 5.57 18.69
C GLN A 791 15.01 4.25 18.77
N LEU A 792 16.33 4.31 18.99
CA LEU A 792 17.16 3.11 18.99
C LEU A 792 17.26 2.54 20.41
N PRO A 793 16.93 1.23 20.61
CA PRO A 793 17.04 0.58 21.91
C PRO A 793 18.49 0.52 22.43
N GLU A 794 19.50 0.66 21.55
CA GLU A 794 20.91 0.80 21.92
C GLU A 794 21.18 2.06 22.77
N TYR A 795 20.39 3.12 22.59
CA TYR A 795 20.64 4.43 23.21
C TYR A 795 19.52 4.94 24.14
N VAL A 796 18.31 4.39 24.00
CA VAL A 796 17.14 4.74 24.80
C VAL A 796 16.41 3.46 25.21
N VAL A 797 16.25 3.22 26.51
CA VAL A 797 15.52 2.05 27.02
C VAL A 797 14.02 2.20 26.77
N GLU A 798 13.39 1.15 26.24
CA GLU A 798 11.97 1.12 25.84
C GLU A 798 11.60 2.35 25.00
N PRO A 799 12.27 2.57 23.83
CA PRO A 799 12.12 3.81 23.07
C PRO A 799 10.69 4.05 22.58
N ASP A 800 9.91 2.98 22.40
CA ASP A 800 8.52 3.01 21.93
C ASP A 800 7.52 3.36 23.04
N ARG A 801 7.94 3.34 24.31
CA ARG A 801 7.12 3.74 25.46
C ARG A 801 7.31 5.21 25.79
N PHE A 802 6.24 5.96 25.98
CA PHE A 802 6.31 7.31 26.56
C PHE A 802 6.60 7.22 28.07
N ALA A 803 7.86 7.45 28.48
CA ALA A 803 8.29 7.41 29.87
C ALA A 803 9.08 8.69 30.24
N PRO A 804 8.40 9.77 30.70
CA PRO A 804 9.05 11.01 31.16
C PRO A 804 10.08 10.80 32.26
N GLU A 805 9.88 9.80 33.11
CA GLU A 805 10.75 9.42 34.23
C GLU A 805 12.20 9.14 33.82
N ARG A 806 12.43 8.73 32.56
CA ARG A 806 13.78 8.57 31.97
C ARG A 806 14.65 9.83 32.06
N TRP A 807 14.01 11.01 32.12
CA TRP A 807 14.69 12.30 32.10
C TRP A 807 14.77 12.97 33.47
N LEU A 808 14.17 12.38 34.50
CA LEU A 808 14.28 12.89 35.88
C LEU A 808 15.70 12.67 36.40
N ARG A 809 16.30 13.68 37.03
CA ARG A 809 17.70 13.61 37.48
C ARG A 809 17.92 12.65 38.64
N ASP A 810 16.92 12.54 39.50
CA ASP A 810 17.04 11.85 40.79
C ASP A 810 16.55 10.39 40.76
N ASP A 811 15.94 9.96 39.64
CA ASP A 811 15.47 8.59 39.47
C ASP A 811 16.59 7.69 38.92
N THR A 812 17.08 6.76 39.73
CA THR A 812 18.13 5.79 39.34
C THR A 812 17.58 4.44 38.91
N THR A 813 16.26 4.24 38.92
CA THR A 813 15.64 2.95 38.63
C THR A 813 15.65 2.60 37.15
N ILE A 814 15.75 3.61 36.28
CA ILE A 814 15.76 3.45 34.82
C ILE A 814 17.10 3.94 34.25
N PRO A 815 17.76 3.15 33.38
CA PRO A 815 18.99 3.56 32.71
C PRO A 815 18.81 4.87 31.94
N LYS A 816 19.75 5.82 32.15
CA LYS A 816 19.67 7.13 31.53
C LYS A 816 20.10 7.07 30.06
N PRO A 817 19.31 7.65 29.14
CA PRO A 817 19.72 7.78 27.74
C PRO A 817 21.04 8.55 27.59
N HIS A 818 21.81 8.25 26.54
CA HIS A 818 23.00 9.02 26.24
C HIS A 818 22.66 10.51 26.06
N PRO A 819 23.44 11.48 26.59
CA PRO A 819 23.10 12.90 26.50
C PRO A 819 22.85 13.38 25.07
N PHE A 820 23.55 12.85 24.08
CA PHE A 820 23.37 13.23 22.67
C PHE A 820 22.32 12.42 21.90
N ALA A 821 21.64 11.46 22.55
CA ALA A 821 20.62 10.64 21.90
C ALA A 821 19.38 11.46 21.51
N VAL A 822 18.93 12.38 22.38
CA VAL A 822 17.74 13.20 22.14
C VAL A 822 18.06 14.69 22.33
N ARG A 823 18.14 15.41 21.20
CA ARG A 823 18.46 16.86 21.13
C ARG A 823 17.58 17.58 20.09
N PRO A 824 16.27 17.76 20.34
CA PRO A 824 15.33 18.34 19.37
C PRO A 824 15.69 19.77 18.96
N PHE A 825 16.32 20.55 19.85
CA PHE A 825 16.76 21.93 19.60
C PHE A 825 18.22 22.05 19.12
N GLY A 826 18.87 20.93 18.78
CA GLY A 826 20.28 20.89 18.42
C GLY A 826 21.23 21.14 19.58
N VAL A 827 22.53 21.20 19.28
CA VAL A 827 23.61 21.37 20.28
C VAL A 827 24.57 22.46 19.83
N GLY A 828 25.27 23.07 20.80
CA GLY A 828 26.34 24.04 20.56
C GLY A 828 25.84 25.47 20.35
N THR A 829 26.75 26.34 19.93
CA THR A 829 26.49 27.79 19.78
C THR A 829 25.47 28.13 18.70
N ARG A 830 25.25 27.20 17.75
CA ARG A 830 24.23 27.28 16.68
C ARG A 830 23.03 26.36 16.92
N SER A 831 22.75 26.01 18.18
CA SER A 831 21.46 25.43 18.58
C SER A 831 20.28 26.38 18.26
N CYS A 832 19.04 25.92 18.38
CA CYS A 832 17.88 26.75 18.15
C CYS A 832 17.93 28.05 18.97
N ILE A 833 17.77 29.21 18.30
CA ILE A 833 17.73 30.51 18.97
C ILE A 833 16.45 30.72 19.79
N GLY A 834 15.35 30.05 19.39
CA GLY A 834 14.04 30.13 20.03
C GLY A 834 13.75 29.02 21.04
N GLN A 835 14.75 28.21 21.43
CA GLN A 835 14.54 27.06 22.31
C GLN A 835 13.77 27.44 23.59
N ARG A 836 14.21 28.49 24.28
CA ARG A 836 13.60 28.90 25.55
C ARG A 836 12.19 29.44 25.40
N LEU A 837 11.91 30.13 24.29
CA LEU A 837 10.57 30.58 23.96
C LEU A 837 9.65 29.39 23.69
N ALA A 838 10.09 28.43 22.87
CA ALA A 838 9.32 27.23 22.54
C ALA A 838 9.05 26.34 23.77
N GLU A 839 10.06 26.15 24.65
CA GLU A 839 9.90 25.41 25.91
C GLU A 839 8.85 26.05 26.83
N GLN A 840 8.83 27.39 26.94
CA GLN A 840 7.82 28.10 27.73
C GLN A 840 6.44 28.04 27.09
N GLU A 841 6.34 28.32 25.79
CA GLU A 841 5.10 28.25 25.01
C GLU A 841 4.42 26.88 25.18
N LEU A 842 5.18 25.80 25.02
CA LEU A 842 4.70 24.42 25.19
C LEU A 842 4.31 24.11 26.64
N GLY A 843 5.17 24.46 27.59
CA GLY A 843 4.92 24.17 29.01
C GLY A 843 3.66 24.87 29.53
N ILE A 844 3.45 26.14 29.14
CA ILE A 844 2.28 26.93 29.54
C ILE A 844 1.00 26.34 28.91
N LEU A 845 1.00 26.05 27.61
CA LEU A 845 -0.16 25.48 26.94
C LEU A 845 -0.52 24.11 27.53
N LEU A 846 0.46 23.22 27.65
CA LEU A 846 0.24 21.86 28.17
C LEU A 846 -0.29 21.90 29.60
N ALA A 847 0.31 22.71 30.47
CA ALA A 847 -0.16 22.87 31.85
C ALA A 847 -1.62 23.34 31.92
N LYS A 848 -2.03 24.28 31.06
CA LYS A 848 -3.43 24.73 31.02
C LYS A 848 -4.36 23.67 30.47
N MET A 849 -3.96 22.97 29.41
CA MET A 849 -4.78 21.92 28.81
C MET A 849 -5.05 20.80 29.80
N ILE A 850 -4.02 20.28 30.50
CA ILE A 850 -4.19 19.19 31.48
C ILE A 850 -4.87 19.63 32.78
N GLN A 851 -4.88 20.92 33.10
CA GLN A 851 -5.62 21.47 34.25
C GLN A 851 -7.11 21.69 33.96
N GLN A 852 -7.51 21.64 32.69
CA GLN A 852 -8.86 21.96 32.26
C GLN A 852 -9.56 20.78 31.59
N PHE A 853 -8.79 19.88 30.99
CA PHE A 853 -9.31 18.77 30.20
C PHE A 853 -8.62 17.45 30.55
N HIS A 854 -9.42 16.39 30.61
CA HIS A 854 -8.99 15.05 30.28
C HIS A 854 -8.90 14.93 28.75
N ILE A 855 -7.75 14.46 28.23
CA ILE A 855 -7.46 14.45 26.79
C ILE A 855 -7.31 13.00 26.34
N GLU A 856 -8.16 12.59 25.40
CA GLU A 856 -8.12 11.28 24.76
C GLU A 856 -7.79 11.48 23.27
N CYS A 857 -7.14 10.51 22.64
CA CYS A 857 -6.87 10.50 21.21
C CYS A 857 -7.27 9.13 20.67
N ASP A 858 -8.19 9.12 19.71
CA ASP A 858 -8.62 7.92 19.00
C ASP A 858 -7.82 7.79 17.70
N GLY A 859 -7.14 6.65 17.52
CA GLY A 859 -6.30 6.37 16.34
C GLY A 859 -4.80 6.49 16.60
N GLU A 860 -4.01 5.70 15.86
CA GLU A 860 -2.54 5.83 15.84
C GLU A 860 -2.13 6.89 14.81
N MET A 861 -1.26 7.82 15.20
CA MET A 861 -0.75 8.84 14.29
C MET A 861 0.62 8.44 13.74
N GLU A 862 0.76 8.44 12.42
CA GLU A 862 2.04 8.18 11.75
C GLU A 862 2.86 9.45 11.59
N GLN A 863 4.19 9.32 11.56
CA GLN A 863 5.09 10.44 11.31
C GLN A 863 5.31 10.66 9.80
N ILE A 864 4.79 11.76 9.27
CA ILE A 864 5.09 12.23 7.91
C ILE A 864 6.37 13.08 7.90
N PHE A 865 7.30 12.74 7.01
CA PHE A 865 8.49 13.55 6.76
C PHE A 865 8.21 14.64 5.72
N ASN A 866 8.13 15.91 6.16
CA ASN A 866 8.00 17.06 5.26
C ASN A 866 8.92 18.22 5.69
N ILE A 867 10.25 18.07 5.49
CA ILE A 867 11.33 18.96 5.98
C ILE A 867 11.42 19.05 7.52
N ALA A 868 10.29 19.26 8.19
CA ALA A 868 10.05 18.97 9.58
C ALA A 868 9.14 17.73 9.68
N ASN A 869 9.39 16.91 10.70
CA ASN A 869 8.51 15.79 11.01
C ASN A 869 7.18 16.34 11.54
N LYS A 870 6.07 15.86 11.01
CA LYS A 870 4.71 16.15 11.47
C LYS A 870 3.91 14.84 11.54
N PRO A 871 2.84 14.75 12.32
CA PRO A 871 1.96 13.59 12.22
C PRO A 871 1.12 13.68 10.94
N ASP A 872 0.54 12.57 10.54
CA ASP A 872 -0.52 12.46 9.53
C ASP A 872 -1.87 13.04 9.99
N LEU A 873 -2.04 13.26 11.29
CA LEU A 873 -3.25 13.79 11.93
C LEU A 873 -4.50 12.93 11.66
N SER A 874 -4.31 11.63 11.43
CA SER A 874 -5.41 10.67 11.32
C SER A 874 -6.14 10.46 12.65
N GLY A 875 -5.51 10.81 13.77
CA GLY A 875 -6.08 10.69 15.11
C GLY A 875 -7.09 11.79 15.46
N THR A 876 -8.23 11.41 16.04
CA THR A 876 -9.25 12.34 16.54
C THR A 876 -9.03 12.59 18.03
N PHE A 877 -8.89 13.85 18.43
CA PHE A 877 -8.72 14.21 19.84
C PHE A 877 -10.04 14.52 20.51
N LYS A 878 -10.26 13.99 21.71
CA LYS A 878 -11.39 14.32 22.57
C LYS A 878 -10.92 15.03 23.83
N PHE A 879 -11.62 16.10 24.19
CA PHE A 879 -11.29 16.94 25.33
C PHE A 879 -12.49 16.99 26.28
N THR A 880 -12.43 16.27 27.40
CA THR A 880 -13.48 16.26 28.42
C THR A 880 -13.10 17.21 29.54
N GLU A 881 -14.00 18.12 29.98
CA GLU A 881 -13.69 19.04 31.07
C GLU A 881 -13.51 18.30 32.41
N LEU A 882 -12.55 18.77 33.21
CA LEU A 882 -12.26 18.25 34.56
C LEU A 882 -13.19 18.80 35.64
#